data_AF-A0A502GVT0-F1
#
_entry.id   AF-A0A502GVT0-F1
#
_cell.length_a   1.000
_cell.length_b   1.000
_cell.length_c   1.000
_cell.angle_alpha   90.00
_cell.angle_beta   90.00
_cell.angle_gamma   90.00
#
_symmetry.space_group_name_H-M   'P 1'
#
loop_
_entity.id
_entity.type
_entity.pdbx_description
1 polymer ?
#
loop_
_entity_poly.entity_id
_entity_poly.type
_entity_poly.pdbx_seq_one_letter_code
_entity_poly.pdbx_strand_id
1 'polypeptide(L)'
;MGPHPQNGRQHAGLPAGAAQPIFCRRWRLRGHHTQGGVGTQREMAALAGRQRGPVVRVGAAGSHRRRPKRSPKSRFRPGGAPAAGGRAPRLAHRAMPHPVAARRQNHGLRLELTGPRSGRASAFLNPPAVSCLLLALSLLLLPAAGALAQTYSVRDYGALADGKTLVTAAIQRAIDACNRGGGGTVEVPAGTYIVGTIALKTNVNLHLGSGAVLRGSANLDDYLAYTLPGYGRNRYGILYTANAANVALTGHGTIDGNNGVFYDFDQAKKLDTAATRYTRQRGNFRRLPAGEDIGDGPVVPKDRPRQMVIFSQCVNVRVADVSLLNSPFWTLHFADCDAVNVDGIRLWTNFLVPNADGIDVTSSRNVTIENCDIRAGDDALAITGYDHHFELPGFTGVRHACENINVSNCNLQSYSSGIRIGFLDQNVVRNVNVSNCNITNSTRGIGIFLRDEGSLENLTFTNIRIETKLRTGDWWGNGEPIHISAVRGKENVRLGHIRNVTFTNVSCRAENGILLYGSAESPLQDITFNNLKLEFVDSPLNDVAGGNVDLRGALGAPTSLFARDIPAFLAEHVHGLILTDFKLDWTKPRATFLTNGVEVNHFKNVRIGHFVGTGAPNNLTARPVVLRDGTAATVDRPKADVQRRDVRSR
;
A
#
# COMPACT_ATOMS: atom_id res chain seq x y z
N MET A 1 64.22 -7.84 -9.41
CA MET A 1 64.08 -8.98 -10.33
C MET A 1 62.91 -8.69 -11.26
N GLY A 2 63.08 -8.89 -12.57
CA GLY A 2 62.04 -9.04 -13.61
C GLY A 2 60.86 -8.06 -13.72
N PRO A 3 60.91 -7.08 -14.64
CA PRO A 3 59.74 -6.33 -15.12
C PRO A 3 59.41 -6.53 -16.62
N HIS A 4 58.11 -6.43 -16.99
CA HIS A 4 57.54 -6.12 -18.32
C HIS A 4 57.78 -7.11 -19.50
N PRO A 5 57.08 -7.00 -20.69
CA PRO A 5 56.24 -5.90 -21.21
C PRO A 5 54.84 -6.27 -21.80
N GLN A 6 54.23 -5.29 -22.48
CA GLN A 6 52.89 -5.29 -23.11
C GLN A 6 52.89 -5.67 -24.62
N ASN A 7 51.70 -5.93 -25.17
CA ASN A 7 51.28 -5.71 -26.57
C ASN A 7 49.78 -5.33 -26.54
N GLY A 8 49.21 -4.40 -27.31
CA GLY A 8 49.79 -3.34 -28.15
C GLY A 8 48.73 -2.70 -29.10
N ARG A 9 48.79 -1.38 -29.32
CA ARG A 9 48.23 -0.59 -30.47
C ARG A 9 46.66 -0.58 -30.65
N GLN A 10 45.99 0.43 -31.24
CA GLN A 10 46.40 1.69 -31.90
C GLN A 10 45.21 2.69 -32.03
N HIS A 11 45.51 3.91 -32.54
CA HIS A 11 44.59 4.98 -33.02
C HIS A 11 43.81 5.80 -31.97
N ALA A 12 43.56 7.10 -32.15
CA ALA A 12 44.23 8.15 -32.95
C ALA A 12 43.78 9.51 -32.39
N GLY A 13 44.58 10.57 -32.50
CA GLY A 13 44.21 11.92 -32.04
C GLY A 13 44.76 13.02 -32.93
N LEU A 14 44.26 14.24 -32.71
CA LEU A 14 44.71 15.60 -33.10
C LEU A 14 43.47 16.50 -33.39
N PRO A 15 43.54 17.85 -33.28
CA PRO A 15 43.94 18.61 -32.10
C PRO A 15 42.96 19.77 -31.77
N ALA A 16 43.25 20.55 -30.72
CA ALA A 16 42.47 21.72 -30.33
C ALA A 16 42.73 22.97 -31.22
N GLY A 17 41.74 23.87 -31.32
CA GLY A 17 41.84 25.13 -32.07
C GLY A 17 40.93 26.26 -31.56
N ALA A 18 41.57 27.32 -31.04
CA ALA A 18 41.13 28.70 -30.85
C ALA A 18 39.62 29.09 -30.77
N ALA A 19 39.25 29.75 -29.68
CA ALA A 19 38.01 30.55 -29.56
C ALA A 19 38.35 32.01 -29.24
N GLN A 20 37.76 32.97 -29.97
CA GLN A 20 37.70 34.44 -29.74
C GLN A 20 36.61 35.03 -30.69
N PRO A 21 36.03 36.23 -30.43
CA PRO A 21 34.58 36.28 -30.14
C PRO A 21 33.76 37.31 -30.98
N ILE A 22 32.70 37.87 -30.37
CA ILE A 22 31.84 39.02 -30.78
C ILE A 22 30.81 38.67 -31.90
N PHE A 23 29.47 38.76 -31.73
CA PHE A 23 28.67 39.94 -31.38
C PHE A 23 27.23 39.57 -30.94
N CYS A 24 26.75 40.18 -29.86
CA CYS A 24 25.35 40.08 -29.43
C CYS A 24 24.52 41.24 -30.03
N ARG A 25 23.40 40.94 -30.72
CA ARG A 25 22.39 41.95 -31.07
C ARG A 25 21.05 41.65 -30.41
N ARG A 26 20.55 42.65 -29.69
CA ARG A 26 19.22 42.67 -29.04
C ARG A 26 18.10 42.40 -30.06
N TRP A 27 17.14 41.59 -29.67
CA TRP A 27 15.73 41.84 -29.97
C TRP A 27 14.95 41.90 -28.65
N ARG A 28 14.17 42.97 -28.46
CA ARG A 28 13.16 43.08 -27.41
C ARG A 28 11.81 42.80 -28.05
N LEU A 29 10.98 41.97 -27.43
CA LEU A 29 9.53 42.14 -27.42
C LEU A 29 8.97 41.73 -26.05
N ARG A 30 7.72 42.10 -25.77
CA ARG A 30 7.23 42.36 -24.41
C ARG A 30 6.41 41.20 -23.84
N GLY A 31 6.64 40.93 -22.56
CA GLY A 31 5.66 40.59 -21.51
C GLY A 31 4.55 39.59 -21.80
N HIS A 32 4.54 38.51 -21.01
CA HIS A 32 3.42 38.19 -20.12
C HIS A 32 3.93 37.38 -18.93
N HIS A 33 3.88 37.94 -17.72
CA HIS A 33 4.10 37.18 -16.48
C HIS A 33 2.77 36.58 -16.02
N THR A 34 2.69 35.26 -15.98
CA THR A 34 1.69 34.52 -15.19
C THR A 34 2.40 33.78 -14.07
N GLN A 35 2.18 34.21 -12.83
CA GLN A 35 2.73 33.53 -11.65
C GLN A 35 1.90 32.27 -11.37
N GLY A 36 2.46 31.10 -11.67
CA GLY A 36 1.97 29.82 -11.14
C GLY A 36 2.50 29.61 -9.72
N GLY A 37 1.74 30.05 -8.71
CA GLY A 37 2.14 29.92 -7.30
C GLY A 37 2.02 28.50 -6.76
N VAL A 38 3.07 28.00 -6.12
CA VAL A 38 3.06 26.72 -5.39
C VAL A 38 2.15 26.82 -4.17
N GLY A 39 1.03 26.09 -4.19
CA GLY A 39 0.07 26.04 -3.10
C GLY A 39 0.61 25.33 -1.87
N THR A 40 1.12 26.09 -0.90
CA THR A 40 1.37 25.60 0.46
C THR A 40 0.09 25.73 1.27
N GLN A 41 -0.31 24.67 1.99
CA GLN A 41 -1.49 24.71 2.84
C GLN A 41 -1.25 25.65 4.04
N ARG A 42 -1.96 26.78 4.06
CA ARG A 42 -2.15 27.60 5.26
C ARG A 42 -3.62 28.01 5.42
N GLU A 43 -4.05 27.88 6.67
CA GLU A 43 -5.08 28.69 7.33
C GLU A 43 -6.55 28.48 6.92
N MET A 44 -7.25 27.68 7.74
CA MET A 44 -8.68 27.84 8.04
C MET A 44 -8.83 28.55 9.40
N ALA A 45 -8.67 29.88 9.43
CA ALA A 45 -8.93 30.69 10.62
C ALA A 45 -9.16 32.19 10.30
N ALA A 46 -10.37 32.56 9.84
CA ALA A 46 -10.75 33.97 9.72
C ALA A 46 -12.27 34.23 9.85
N LEU A 47 -12.74 34.43 11.08
CA LEU A 47 -14.03 35.08 11.37
C LEU A 47 -13.87 36.06 12.55
N ALA A 48 -13.35 37.26 12.27
CA ALA A 48 -13.58 38.50 13.01
C ALA A 48 -12.93 39.66 12.24
N GLY A 49 -13.67 40.75 12.01
CA GLY A 49 -13.20 41.85 11.14
C GLY A 49 -12.52 43.02 11.87
N ARG A 50 -11.73 43.77 11.10
CA ARG A 50 -11.49 45.23 11.18
C ARG A 50 -11.28 45.86 12.58
N GLN A 51 -10.08 46.42 12.83
CA GLN A 51 -9.76 47.83 12.50
C GLN A 51 -8.28 48.17 12.78
N ARG A 52 -7.86 49.37 12.38
CA ARG A 52 -6.47 49.91 12.40
C ARG A 52 -6.20 50.69 13.69
N GLY A 53 -4.92 50.87 14.07
CA GLY A 53 -4.49 52.03 14.87
C GLY A 53 -3.36 51.73 15.87
N PRO A 54 -2.39 52.64 16.12
CA PRO A 54 -1.06 52.23 16.56
C PRO A 54 -0.63 52.59 18.00
N VAL A 55 0.28 51.76 18.51
CA VAL A 55 1.46 52.04 19.37
C VAL A 55 1.49 53.33 20.21
N VAL A 56 1.52 53.16 21.54
CA VAL A 56 2.31 53.99 22.48
C VAL A 56 2.95 53.09 23.55
N ARG A 57 4.21 53.34 23.91
CA ARG A 57 4.91 52.78 25.10
C ARG A 57 4.77 53.74 26.28
N VAL A 58 4.81 53.22 27.52
CA VAL A 58 5.54 53.72 28.72
C VAL A 58 4.86 53.22 30.00
N GLY A 59 5.64 52.98 31.07
CA GLY A 59 5.15 53.05 32.45
C GLY A 59 5.26 51.75 33.25
N ALA A 60 5.84 51.84 34.45
CA ALA A 60 6.10 50.71 35.35
C ALA A 60 5.39 50.88 36.72
N ALA A 61 5.56 49.85 37.57
CA ALA A 61 5.22 49.77 39.01
C ALA A 61 3.73 49.57 39.38
N GLY A 62 3.45 48.94 40.53
CA GLY A 62 2.10 49.14 41.10
C GLY A 62 1.50 48.27 42.22
N SER A 63 2.04 47.12 42.63
CA SER A 63 1.71 46.45 43.92
C SER A 63 0.28 45.90 44.23
N HIS A 64 0.24 45.08 45.29
CA HIS A 64 -0.90 44.74 46.18
C HIS A 64 -1.98 43.67 45.84
N ARG A 65 -1.70 42.46 46.39
CA ARG A 65 -2.57 41.65 47.29
C ARG A 65 -4.10 41.90 47.29
N ARG A 66 -4.88 40.82 47.05
CA ARG A 66 -5.83 40.23 48.03
C ARG A 66 -6.36 38.85 47.60
N ARG A 67 -6.36 37.88 48.53
CA ARG A 67 -7.22 36.67 48.52
C ARG A 67 -8.54 37.01 49.25
N PRO A 68 -9.69 36.43 48.87
CA PRO A 68 -10.25 35.24 49.57
C PRO A 68 -10.92 34.25 48.57
N LYS A 69 -11.48 33.06 48.90
CA LYS A 69 -11.56 32.23 50.12
C LYS A 69 -11.57 30.72 49.70
N ARG A 70 -12.22 29.81 50.44
CA ARG A 70 -12.67 28.46 50.02
C ARG A 70 -14.17 28.27 50.37
N SER A 71 -14.78 27.31 49.65
CA SER A 71 -16.06 26.58 49.80
C SER A 71 -16.60 26.33 51.24
N PRO A 72 -17.89 25.93 51.46
CA PRO A 72 -18.32 24.52 51.23
C PRO A 72 -19.83 24.19 50.95
N LYS A 73 -20.04 22.99 50.37
CA LYS A 73 -21.11 21.98 50.59
C LYS A 73 -22.61 22.35 50.54
N SER A 74 -23.38 21.52 49.84
CA SER A 74 -24.66 20.99 50.36
C SER A 74 -24.80 19.48 50.05
N ARG A 75 -25.47 18.76 50.96
CA ARG A 75 -25.78 17.32 50.89
C ARG A 75 -27.02 17.11 51.77
N PHE A 76 -28.10 16.53 51.24
CA PHE A 76 -29.24 16.09 52.06
C PHE A 76 -29.76 14.72 51.58
N ARG A 77 -30.51 14.07 52.46
CA ARG A 77 -31.00 12.67 52.51
C ARG A 77 -32.33 12.71 53.31
N PRO A 78 -33.08 11.61 53.56
CA PRO A 78 -33.32 10.37 52.79
C PRO A 78 -34.82 9.96 52.78
N GLY A 79 -35.17 8.77 52.24
CA GLY A 79 -36.22 7.92 52.82
C GLY A 79 -37.34 7.40 51.88
N GLY A 80 -37.75 6.14 52.08
CA GLY A 80 -39.03 5.58 51.60
C GLY A 80 -38.94 4.49 50.51
N ALA A 81 -39.30 3.25 50.85
CA ALA A 81 -39.65 2.16 49.91
C ALA A 81 -41.13 1.76 50.16
N PRO A 82 -41.80 0.97 49.29
CA PRO A 82 -41.63 -0.50 49.36
C PRO A 82 -41.71 -1.30 48.03
N ALA A 83 -41.47 -2.59 48.20
CA ALA A 83 -41.29 -3.73 47.29
C ALA A 83 -42.32 -4.04 46.17
N ALA A 84 -41.82 -4.65 45.09
CA ALA A 84 -42.23 -5.90 44.40
C ALA A 84 -41.74 -5.88 42.93
N GLY A 85 -41.26 -6.95 42.28
CA GLY A 85 -40.92 -8.33 42.66
C GLY A 85 -40.26 -9.06 41.46
N GLY A 86 -39.73 -10.27 41.64
CA GLY A 86 -39.22 -11.13 40.54
C GLY A 86 -37.75 -11.58 40.66
N ARG A 87 -37.53 -12.88 40.86
CA ARG A 87 -36.21 -13.55 40.92
C ARG A 87 -36.04 -14.53 39.77
N ALA A 88 -34.81 -14.70 39.28
CA ALA A 88 -34.25 -16.01 38.88
C ALA A 88 -32.69 -15.98 38.95
N PRO A 89 -31.99 -17.09 39.28
CA PRO A 89 -30.58 -17.03 39.74
C PRO A 89 -29.53 -17.63 38.79
N ARG A 90 -28.25 -17.41 39.14
CA ARG A 90 -27.06 -18.05 38.54
C ARG A 90 -26.96 -19.54 38.90
N LEU A 91 -26.28 -20.30 38.05
CA LEU A 91 -25.61 -21.56 38.41
C LEU A 91 -24.17 -21.59 37.87
N ALA A 92 -23.30 -22.30 38.57
CA ALA A 92 -21.88 -22.47 38.25
C ALA A 92 -21.60 -23.89 37.78
N HIS A 93 -20.64 -24.07 36.88
CA HIS A 93 -20.15 -25.40 36.49
C HIS A 93 -18.77 -25.69 37.08
N ARG A 94 -18.60 -26.95 37.52
CA ARG A 94 -17.37 -27.51 38.09
C ARG A 94 -16.92 -28.69 37.21
N ALA A 95 -15.62 -28.94 37.20
CA ALA A 95 -14.89 -29.83 36.28
C ALA A 95 -15.33 -31.31 36.21
N MET A 96 -14.87 -32.03 35.17
CA MET A 96 -13.99 -33.24 35.17
C MET A 96 -13.77 -33.72 33.68
N PRO A 97 -13.08 -34.83 33.31
CA PRO A 97 -11.71 -34.75 32.75
C PRO A 97 -11.46 -35.49 31.39
N HIS A 98 -10.21 -35.44 30.90
CA HIS A 98 -9.66 -36.25 29.77
C HIS A 98 -9.52 -37.77 30.12
N PRO A 99 -9.48 -38.72 29.15
CA PRO A 99 -8.24 -39.13 28.44
C PRO A 99 -8.40 -39.55 26.94
N VAL A 100 -7.46 -39.22 26.03
CA VAL A 100 -6.31 -40.01 25.47
C VAL A 100 -6.61 -41.09 24.39
N ALA A 101 -6.21 -40.76 23.14
CA ALA A 101 -5.61 -41.55 22.03
C ALA A 101 -6.07 -42.98 21.61
N ALA A 102 -6.22 -43.18 20.29
CA ALA A 102 -5.53 -44.24 19.51
C ALA A 102 -5.60 -44.04 17.97
N ARG A 103 -4.57 -44.51 17.24
CA ARG A 103 -4.50 -44.62 15.76
C ARG A 103 -4.86 -46.04 15.28
N ARG A 104 -5.49 -46.17 14.10
CA ARG A 104 -5.16 -47.10 12.97
C ARG A 104 -6.25 -47.00 11.89
N GLN A 105 -5.90 -46.67 10.64
CA GLN A 105 -5.63 -47.59 9.51
C GLN A 105 -6.82 -48.52 9.14
N ASN A 106 -7.46 -48.21 8.00
CA ASN A 106 -8.36 -49.13 7.29
C ASN A 106 -7.64 -49.72 6.07
N HIS A 107 -7.53 -51.05 6.02
CA HIS A 107 -7.49 -51.79 4.76
C HIS A 107 -8.89 -52.31 4.47
N GLY A 108 -9.32 -52.28 3.21
CA GLY A 108 -10.63 -52.82 2.82
C GLY A 108 -10.58 -54.32 2.55
N LEU A 109 -11.75 -54.95 2.55
CA LEU A 109 -12.07 -55.93 1.51
C LEU A 109 -13.59 -56.00 1.29
N ARG A 110 -13.93 -56.47 0.08
CA ARG A 110 -15.26 -56.61 -0.52
C ARG A 110 -15.77 -58.03 -0.25
N LEU A 111 -17.06 -58.23 0.01
CA LEU A 111 -17.75 -59.48 -0.35
C LEU A 111 -19.28 -59.28 -0.47
N GLU A 112 -19.95 -60.21 -1.15
CA GLU A 112 -21.27 -60.02 -1.75
C GLU A 112 -22.42 -60.76 -1.04
N LEU A 113 -23.63 -60.22 -1.24
CA LEU A 113 -24.93 -60.90 -1.44
C LEU A 113 -25.21 -62.27 -0.76
N THR A 114 -26.29 -62.30 0.03
CA THR A 114 -27.37 -63.29 -0.11
C THR A 114 -28.64 -62.80 0.61
N GLY A 115 -29.83 -63.06 0.04
CA GLY A 115 -31.12 -62.92 0.73
C GLY A 115 -31.58 -64.27 1.32
N PRO A 116 -32.90 -64.55 1.52
CA PRO A 116 -34.05 -63.71 1.19
C PRO A 116 -35.27 -63.78 2.18
N ARG A 117 -36.39 -63.18 1.75
CA ARG A 117 -37.82 -63.55 1.97
C ARG A 117 -38.70 -62.85 3.04
N SER A 118 -39.93 -62.63 2.55
CA SER A 118 -41.20 -62.23 3.19
C SER A 118 -41.38 -60.73 3.46
N GLY A 119 -42.51 -60.10 3.09
CA GLY A 119 -43.59 -60.56 2.20
C GLY A 119 -44.97 -60.07 2.63
N ARG A 120 -45.52 -59.08 1.92
CA ARG A 120 -46.98 -58.84 1.77
C ARG A 120 -47.23 -57.84 0.66
N ALA A 121 -48.06 -58.23 -0.30
CA ALA A 121 -48.56 -57.35 -1.33
C ALA A 121 -49.93 -56.78 -0.93
N SER A 122 -50.21 -55.56 -1.35
CA SER A 122 -51.56 -55.00 -1.45
C SER A 122 -51.64 -54.30 -2.80
N ALA A 123 -52.50 -54.79 -3.69
CA ALA A 123 -52.79 -54.13 -4.96
C ALA A 123 -54.01 -53.21 -4.79
N PHE A 124 -54.08 -52.11 -5.55
CA PHE A 124 -55.04 -51.97 -6.66
C PHE A 124 -54.98 -50.58 -7.33
N LEU A 125 -55.46 -50.55 -8.58
CA LEU A 125 -55.78 -49.40 -9.45
C LEU A 125 -54.62 -48.72 -10.23
N ASN A 126 -54.95 -48.39 -11.48
CA ASN A 126 -54.08 -47.97 -12.60
C ASN A 126 -54.95 -47.12 -13.59
N PRO A 127 -54.41 -46.55 -14.68
CA PRO A 127 -53.99 -45.15 -14.85
C PRO A 127 -55.01 -44.32 -15.70
N PRO A 128 -54.70 -43.10 -16.23
CA PRO A 128 -53.94 -43.02 -17.49
C PRO A 128 -53.06 -41.75 -17.75
N ALA A 129 -51.96 -41.97 -18.48
CA ALA A 129 -51.47 -41.16 -19.61
C ALA A 129 -51.56 -39.60 -19.60
N VAL A 130 -50.80 -38.90 -18.74
CA VAL A 130 -50.38 -37.49 -19.01
C VAL A 130 -48.91 -37.27 -18.59
N SER A 131 -47.95 -37.72 -19.39
CA SER A 131 -46.51 -37.39 -19.16
C SER A 131 -45.57 -37.47 -20.38
N CYS A 132 -45.99 -38.01 -21.53
CA CYS A 132 -45.08 -38.19 -22.67
C CYS A 132 -45.10 -37.08 -23.73
N LEU A 133 -45.98 -36.07 -23.64
CA LEU A 133 -46.12 -35.03 -24.67
C LEU A 133 -45.39 -33.70 -24.35
N LEU A 134 -44.91 -33.50 -23.11
CA LEU A 134 -44.18 -32.28 -22.70
C LEU A 134 -42.65 -32.41 -22.74
N LEU A 135 -42.10 -33.62 -22.92
CA LEU A 135 -40.65 -33.83 -23.09
C LEU A 135 -40.16 -33.77 -24.54
N ALA A 136 -41.08 -33.86 -25.53
CA ALA A 136 -40.72 -33.90 -26.95
C ALA A 136 -40.66 -32.51 -27.62
N LEU A 137 -41.19 -31.46 -26.97
CA LEU A 137 -41.27 -30.11 -27.55
C LEU A 137 -40.29 -29.10 -26.92
N SER A 138 -39.54 -29.48 -25.89
CA SER A 138 -38.53 -28.64 -25.22
C SER A 138 -37.10 -28.81 -25.77
N LEU A 139 -36.91 -29.73 -26.74
CA LEU A 139 -35.61 -30.12 -27.28
C LEU A 139 -35.29 -29.51 -28.67
N LEU A 140 -36.09 -28.55 -29.16
CA LEU A 140 -35.98 -27.99 -30.51
C LEU A 140 -35.67 -26.48 -30.58
N LEU A 141 -35.49 -25.78 -29.45
CA LEU A 141 -35.21 -24.33 -29.40
C LEU A 141 -34.10 -23.92 -28.43
N LEU A 142 -33.07 -24.74 -28.29
CA LEU A 142 -31.74 -24.26 -27.86
C LEU A 142 -30.77 -24.43 -29.02
N PRO A 143 -30.64 -23.44 -29.92
CA PRO A 143 -29.41 -23.31 -30.67
C PRO A 143 -28.31 -23.08 -29.62
N ALA A 144 -27.46 -24.10 -29.43
CA ALA A 144 -26.16 -23.94 -28.80
C ALA A 144 -25.26 -23.15 -29.76
N ALA A 145 -25.66 -21.90 -30.03
CA ALA A 145 -24.81 -20.88 -30.60
C ALA A 145 -23.76 -20.57 -29.54
N GLY A 146 -22.68 -21.35 -29.56
CA GLY A 146 -21.39 -20.85 -29.09
C GLY A 146 -21.08 -19.62 -29.93
N ALA A 147 -21.52 -18.46 -29.45
CA ALA A 147 -21.22 -17.18 -30.06
C ALA A 147 -19.69 -17.04 -30.02
N LEU A 148 -19.05 -17.29 -31.15
CA LEU A 148 -17.64 -16.98 -31.34
C LEU A 148 -17.49 -15.50 -30.98
N ALA A 149 -16.76 -15.22 -29.89
CA ALA A 149 -16.64 -13.87 -29.36
C ALA A 149 -16.14 -12.94 -30.48
N GLN A 150 -17.00 -11.99 -30.88
CA GLN A 150 -16.77 -11.26 -32.11
C GLN A 150 -15.52 -10.36 -31.95
N THR A 151 -14.62 -10.43 -32.93
CA THR A 151 -13.38 -9.66 -32.93
C THR A 151 -13.53 -8.38 -33.74
N TYR A 152 -13.03 -7.28 -33.19
CA TYR A 152 -13.08 -5.93 -33.74
C TYR A 152 -11.65 -5.37 -33.80
N SER A 153 -10.97 -5.52 -34.94
CA SER A 153 -9.62 -4.98 -35.09
C SER A 153 -9.66 -3.45 -35.17
N VAL A 154 -8.88 -2.76 -34.34
CA VAL A 154 -8.84 -1.27 -34.34
C VAL A 154 -8.43 -0.68 -35.69
N ARG A 155 -7.75 -1.46 -36.53
CA ARG A 155 -7.35 -1.06 -37.90
C ARG A 155 -8.56 -0.85 -38.81
N ASP A 156 -9.60 -1.68 -38.68
CA ASP A 156 -10.85 -1.57 -39.45
C ASP A 156 -11.63 -0.28 -39.09
N TYR A 157 -11.35 0.29 -37.92
CA TYR A 157 -11.90 1.55 -37.44
C TYR A 157 -10.98 2.76 -37.71
N GLY A 158 -9.87 2.55 -38.43
CA GLY A 158 -8.93 3.58 -38.87
C GLY A 158 -7.76 3.86 -37.92
N ALA A 159 -7.40 2.95 -37.03
CA ALA A 159 -6.24 3.13 -36.15
C ALA A 159 -4.93 2.84 -36.91
N LEU A 160 -4.16 3.88 -37.20
CA LEU A 160 -2.81 3.79 -37.75
C LEU A 160 -1.78 3.48 -36.66
N ALA A 161 -0.87 2.53 -36.94
CA ALA A 161 0.13 2.03 -36.00
C ALA A 161 1.52 2.66 -36.23
N ASP A 162 1.56 3.95 -36.59
CA ASP A 162 2.75 4.67 -37.09
C ASP A 162 3.60 5.33 -35.99
N GLY A 163 3.17 5.26 -34.73
CA GLY A 163 3.80 5.91 -33.58
C GLY A 163 3.74 7.45 -33.60
N LYS A 164 2.86 8.05 -34.41
CA LYS A 164 2.77 9.51 -34.61
C LYS A 164 1.34 10.03 -34.62
N THR A 165 0.43 9.32 -35.30
CA THR A 165 -0.97 9.70 -35.45
C THR A 165 -1.73 9.42 -34.15
N LEU A 166 -2.48 10.41 -33.67
CA LEU A 166 -3.40 10.25 -32.54
C LEU A 166 -4.62 9.43 -32.98
N VAL A 167 -4.79 8.23 -32.43
CA VAL A 167 -5.83 7.26 -32.86
C VAL A 167 -6.90 6.98 -31.81
N THR A 168 -6.95 7.78 -30.74
CA THR A 168 -7.94 7.68 -29.64
C THR A 168 -9.36 7.42 -30.15
N ALA A 169 -9.82 8.21 -31.13
CA ALA A 169 -11.17 8.11 -31.69
C ALA A 169 -11.40 6.83 -32.52
N ALA A 170 -10.36 6.28 -33.15
CA ALA A 170 -10.48 5.03 -33.90
C ALA A 170 -10.62 3.82 -32.96
N ILE A 171 -9.82 3.78 -31.90
CA ILE A 171 -9.91 2.74 -30.87
C ILE A 171 -11.24 2.82 -30.12
N GLN A 172 -11.70 4.03 -29.75
CA GLN A 172 -13.01 4.19 -29.12
C GLN A 172 -14.17 3.74 -30.02
N ARG A 173 -14.12 4.01 -31.34
CA ARG A 173 -15.13 3.49 -32.28
C ARG A 173 -15.18 1.96 -32.31
N ALA A 174 -14.02 1.29 -32.26
CA ALA A 174 -13.95 -0.18 -32.19
C ALA A 174 -14.56 -0.72 -30.89
N ILE A 175 -14.25 -0.10 -29.75
CA ILE A 175 -14.85 -0.42 -28.44
C ILE A 175 -16.37 -0.23 -28.46
N ASP A 176 -16.85 0.90 -28.95
CA ASP A 176 -18.27 1.21 -28.99
C ASP A 176 -19.02 0.29 -29.97
N ALA A 177 -18.39 -0.13 -31.07
CA ALA A 177 -18.94 -1.12 -31.99
C ALA A 177 -19.01 -2.52 -31.37
N CYS A 178 -17.96 -2.94 -30.65
CA CYS A 178 -17.91 -4.19 -29.90
C CYS A 178 -19.03 -4.26 -28.85
N ASN A 179 -19.19 -3.20 -28.05
CA ASN A 179 -20.27 -3.12 -27.07
C ASN A 179 -21.67 -3.13 -27.70
N ARG A 180 -21.88 -2.41 -28.81
CA ARG A 180 -23.17 -2.47 -29.55
C ARG A 180 -23.44 -3.84 -30.18
N GLY A 181 -22.42 -4.64 -30.46
CA GLY A 181 -22.55 -6.03 -30.89
C GLY A 181 -22.92 -7.02 -29.76
N GLY A 182 -23.03 -6.55 -28.52
CA GLY A 182 -23.29 -7.37 -27.33
C GLY A 182 -22.04 -7.70 -26.50
N GLY A 183 -20.85 -7.36 -27.01
CA GLY A 183 -19.55 -7.66 -26.41
C GLY A 183 -18.65 -8.48 -27.33
N GLY A 184 -17.43 -8.75 -26.86
CA GLY A 184 -16.40 -9.45 -27.63
C GLY A 184 -15.00 -8.91 -27.39
N THR A 185 -14.12 -9.07 -28.37
CA THR A 185 -12.72 -8.68 -28.29
C THR A 185 -12.43 -7.51 -29.24
N VAL A 186 -11.93 -6.41 -28.72
CA VAL A 186 -11.28 -5.36 -29.51
C VAL A 186 -9.81 -5.72 -29.63
N GLU A 187 -9.38 -6.08 -30.83
CA GLU A 187 -8.00 -6.46 -31.11
C GLU A 187 -7.16 -5.22 -31.44
N VAL A 188 -6.02 -5.07 -30.77
CA VAL A 188 -4.95 -4.14 -31.13
C VAL A 188 -3.77 -4.95 -31.66
N PRO A 189 -3.60 -5.08 -32.99
CA PRO A 189 -2.48 -5.82 -33.58
C PRO A 189 -1.15 -5.08 -33.38
N ALA A 190 -0.03 -5.73 -33.68
CA ALA A 190 1.31 -5.17 -33.53
C ALA A 190 1.51 -3.77 -34.16
N GLY A 191 2.37 -2.96 -33.54
CA GLY A 191 2.69 -1.58 -33.91
C GLY A 191 2.38 -0.57 -32.80
N THR A 192 2.74 0.70 -33.02
CA THR A 192 2.65 1.75 -31.99
C THR A 192 1.51 2.73 -32.28
N TYR A 193 0.60 2.88 -31.34
CA TYR A 193 -0.61 3.68 -31.44
C TYR A 193 -0.55 4.82 -30.42
N ILE A 194 -0.59 6.08 -30.87
CA ILE A 194 -0.61 7.23 -29.96
C ILE A 194 -2.04 7.48 -29.49
N VAL A 195 -2.24 7.54 -28.17
CA VAL A 195 -3.56 7.62 -27.56
C VAL A 195 -3.63 8.69 -26.46
N GLY A 196 -4.78 9.34 -26.39
CA GLY A 196 -5.24 10.05 -25.20
C GLY A 196 -6.04 9.11 -24.30
N THR A 197 -7.11 9.61 -23.67
CA THR A 197 -7.98 8.76 -22.84
C THR A 197 -9.00 7.99 -23.70
N ILE A 198 -9.04 6.67 -23.52
CA ILE A 198 -10.10 5.76 -24.00
C ILE A 198 -10.85 5.14 -22.81
N ALA A 199 -12.08 4.68 -23.04
CA ALA A 199 -12.94 4.07 -22.02
C ALA A 199 -13.51 2.74 -22.52
N LEU A 200 -13.27 1.65 -21.78
CA LEU A 200 -13.91 0.36 -22.06
C LEU A 200 -15.42 0.43 -21.73
N LYS A 201 -16.15 -0.58 -22.17
CA LYS A 201 -17.60 -0.72 -22.01
C LYS A 201 -17.92 -2.15 -21.58
N THR A 202 -19.10 -2.35 -21.02
CA THR A 202 -19.57 -3.68 -20.57
C THR A 202 -19.41 -4.75 -21.67
N ASN A 203 -18.95 -5.94 -21.27
CA ASN A 203 -18.66 -7.09 -22.13
C ASN A 203 -17.53 -6.89 -23.16
N VAL A 204 -16.65 -5.89 -23.00
CA VAL A 204 -15.51 -5.65 -23.93
C VAL A 204 -14.19 -6.12 -23.32
N ASN A 205 -13.47 -6.97 -24.06
CA ASN A 205 -12.06 -7.28 -23.86
C ASN A 205 -11.19 -6.46 -24.81
N LEU A 206 -10.33 -5.58 -24.29
CA LEU A 206 -9.27 -4.95 -25.08
C LEU A 206 -8.04 -5.86 -25.10
N HIS A 207 -7.79 -6.51 -26.24
CA HIS A 207 -6.71 -7.46 -26.41
C HIS A 207 -5.53 -6.82 -27.15
N LEU A 208 -4.40 -6.66 -26.47
CA LEU A 208 -3.15 -6.14 -27.02
C LEU A 208 -2.32 -7.31 -27.55
N GLY A 209 -2.24 -7.46 -28.87
CA GLY A 209 -1.42 -8.49 -29.50
C GLY A 209 0.08 -8.30 -29.24
N SER A 210 0.87 -9.37 -29.38
CA SER A 210 2.32 -9.31 -29.22
C SER A 210 2.95 -8.23 -30.10
N GLY A 211 3.68 -7.30 -29.50
CA GLY A 211 4.29 -6.15 -30.20
C GLY A 211 3.33 -4.97 -30.44
N ALA A 212 2.11 -4.99 -29.93
CA ALA A 212 1.25 -3.80 -29.86
C ALA A 212 1.69 -2.89 -28.72
N VAL A 213 1.74 -1.58 -28.97
CA VAL A 213 2.06 -0.55 -27.98
C VAL A 213 1.02 0.55 -28.02
N LEU A 214 0.18 0.66 -26.98
CA LEU A 214 -0.64 1.83 -26.73
C LEU A 214 0.19 2.85 -25.95
N ARG A 215 0.66 3.90 -26.61
CA ARG A 215 1.53 4.92 -26.00
C ARG A 215 0.75 6.21 -25.74
N GLY A 216 0.81 6.68 -24.50
CA GLY A 216 0.20 7.96 -24.10
C GLY A 216 0.78 9.14 -24.90
N SER A 217 -0.10 10.01 -25.40
CA SER A 217 0.30 11.24 -26.08
C SER A 217 1.18 12.12 -25.18
N ALA A 218 2.11 12.85 -25.79
CA ALA A 218 2.88 13.90 -25.09
C ALA A 218 2.07 15.20 -24.92
N ASN A 219 0.98 15.37 -25.67
CA ASN A 219 0.07 16.51 -25.53
C ASN A 219 -0.97 16.22 -24.44
N LEU A 220 -0.97 17.03 -23.38
CA LEU A 220 -1.94 16.89 -22.29
C LEU A 220 -3.38 17.09 -22.76
N ASP A 221 -3.63 17.86 -23.83
CA ASP A 221 -4.99 18.17 -24.30
C ASP A 221 -5.70 16.98 -24.99
N ASP A 222 -4.97 15.91 -25.32
CA ASP A 222 -5.54 14.69 -25.89
C ASP A 222 -6.23 13.82 -24.80
N TYR A 223 -5.96 14.09 -23.52
CA TYR A 223 -6.51 13.35 -22.39
C TYR A 223 -7.81 13.99 -21.87
N LEU A 224 -8.73 13.15 -21.38
CA LEU A 224 -10.02 13.60 -20.86
C LEU A 224 -9.82 14.44 -19.59
N ALA A 225 -10.30 15.68 -19.62
CA ALA A 225 -10.19 16.62 -18.51
C ALA A 225 -11.26 16.39 -17.44
N TYR A 226 -10.90 16.64 -16.18
CA TYR A 226 -11.82 16.70 -15.05
C TYR A 226 -11.39 17.78 -14.06
N THR A 227 -12.25 18.10 -13.08
CA THR A 227 -11.96 19.12 -12.06
C THR A 227 -12.16 18.54 -10.67
N LEU A 228 -11.22 18.83 -9.78
CA LEU A 228 -11.25 18.41 -8.37
C LEU A 228 -11.35 19.64 -7.45
N PRO A 229 -12.22 19.62 -6.43
CA PRO A 229 -12.25 20.66 -5.41
C PRO A 229 -10.86 20.84 -4.75
N GLY A 230 -10.33 22.06 -4.75
CA GLY A 230 -9.01 22.38 -4.18
C GLY A 230 -7.80 22.01 -5.05
N TYR A 231 -7.94 21.12 -6.05
CA TYR A 231 -6.84 20.69 -6.94
C TYR A 231 -7.00 21.13 -8.40
N GLY A 232 -8.09 21.83 -8.74
CA GLY A 232 -8.27 22.45 -10.06
C GLY A 232 -8.50 21.45 -11.20
N ARG A 233 -8.13 21.87 -12.42
CA ARG A 233 -8.26 21.06 -13.64
C ARG A 233 -7.16 19.98 -13.67
N ASN A 234 -7.57 18.74 -13.91
CA ASN A 234 -6.72 17.56 -14.00
C ASN A 234 -7.08 16.78 -15.29
N ARG A 235 -6.29 15.75 -15.62
CA ARG A 235 -6.42 14.93 -16.82
C ARG A 235 -6.33 13.46 -16.43
N TYR A 236 -7.22 12.59 -16.95
CA TYR A 236 -7.10 11.15 -16.77
C TYR A 236 -5.90 10.59 -17.56
N GLY A 237 -5.49 9.36 -17.28
CA GLY A 237 -4.52 8.63 -18.10
C GLY A 237 -5.10 8.05 -19.39
N ILE A 238 -4.49 6.94 -19.83
CA ILE A 238 -4.80 6.27 -21.10
C ILE A 238 -6.16 5.54 -21.02
N LEU A 239 -6.47 4.90 -19.90
CA LEU A 239 -7.72 4.16 -19.70
C LEU A 239 -8.49 4.70 -18.50
N TYR A 240 -9.72 5.15 -18.73
CA TYR A 240 -10.68 5.47 -17.68
C TYR A 240 -12.00 4.73 -17.95
N THR A 241 -12.21 3.61 -17.26
CA THR A 241 -13.42 2.79 -17.36
C THR A 241 -14.22 2.94 -16.08
N ALA A 242 -15.50 3.33 -16.19
CA ALA A 242 -16.37 3.51 -15.04
C ALA A 242 -17.74 2.84 -15.27
N ASN A 243 -18.34 2.28 -14.20
CA ASN A 243 -19.69 1.72 -14.21
C ASN A 243 -19.91 0.65 -15.31
N ALA A 244 -19.00 -0.32 -15.41
CA ALA A 244 -19.02 -1.37 -16.43
C ALA A 244 -18.89 -2.77 -15.84
N ALA A 245 -19.42 -3.78 -16.54
CA ALA A 245 -19.34 -5.19 -16.12
C ALA A 245 -18.65 -6.07 -17.18
N ASN A 246 -18.00 -7.15 -16.75
CA ASN A 246 -17.33 -8.11 -17.66
C ASN A 246 -16.32 -7.42 -18.59
N VAL A 247 -15.43 -6.61 -18.01
CA VAL A 247 -14.42 -5.83 -18.77
C VAL A 247 -13.06 -6.48 -18.64
N ALA A 248 -12.31 -6.53 -19.75
CA ALA A 248 -10.99 -7.14 -19.74
C ALA A 248 -9.94 -6.31 -20.50
N LEU A 249 -8.69 -6.42 -20.03
CA LEU A 249 -7.48 -5.93 -20.69
C LEU A 249 -6.50 -7.11 -20.74
N THR A 250 -6.21 -7.64 -21.93
CA THR A 250 -5.50 -8.92 -22.09
C THR A 250 -4.42 -8.89 -23.17
N GLY A 251 -3.56 -9.90 -23.19
CA GLY A 251 -2.60 -10.15 -24.27
C GLY A 251 -1.19 -9.62 -23.98
N HIS A 252 -0.22 -9.99 -24.82
CA HIS A 252 1.21 -9.75 -24.57
C HIS A 252 1.73 -8.41 -25.13
N GLY A 253 0.84 -7.47 -25.45
CA GLY A 253 1.19 -6.09 -25.80
C GLY A 253 1.51 -5.21 -24.59
N THR A 254 1.70 -3.92 -24.86
CA THR A 254 2.17 -2.92 -23.88
C THR A 254 1.27 -1.69 -23.84
N ILE A 255 1.04 -1.17 -22.64
CA ILE A 255 0.59 0.20 -22.40
C ILE A 255 1.80 0.99 -21.88
N ASP A 256 2.20 2.05 -22.59
CA ASP A 256 3.35 2.90 -22.29
C ASP A 256 2.87 4.31 -21.91
N GLY A 257 2.96 4.65 -20.62
CA GLY A 257 2.53 5.92 -20.06
C GLY A 257 3.36 7.13 -20.49
N ASN A 258 4.46 6.93 -21.23
CA ASN A 258 5.28 7.99 -21.82
C ASN A 258 5.79 9.03 -20.79
N ASN A 259 6.07 8.61 -19.55
CA ASN A 259 6.42 9.54 -18.45
C ASN A 259 7.57 10.52 -18.74
N GLY A 260 8.52 10.18 -19.62
CA GLY A 260 9.69 11.00 -19.94
C GLY A 260 9.42 12.48 -20.22
N VAL A 261 8.29 12.81 -20.85
CA VAL A 261 7.94 14.21 -21.19
C VAL A 261 7.36 15.00 -19.99
N PHE A 262 6.85 14.30 -18.99
CA PHE A 262 6.08 14.85 -17.86
C PHE A 262 6.92 15.14 -16.60
N TYR A 263 8.24 15.00 -16.69
CA TYR A 263 9.17 15.21 -15.56
C TYR A 263 10.39 16.03 -15.95
N ASP A 264 11.01 16.65 -14.95
CA ASP A 264 12.38 17.15 -15.03
C ASP A 264 13.29 16.13 -14.32
N PHE A 265 14.03 15.34 -15.10
CA PHE A 265 14.95 14.32 -14.59
C PHE A 265 16.29 14.90 -14.13
N ASP A 266 16.56 16.18 -14.40
CA ASP A 266 17.75 16.90 -13.96
C ASP A 266 17.54 17.61 -12.61
N GLN A 267 16.35 17.44 -11.99
CA GLN A 267 16.02 18.00 -10.68
C GLN A 267 15.36 16.98 -9.75
N ALA A 268 15.94 16.76 -8.57
CA ALA A 268 15.30 16.05 -7.46
C ALA A 268 14.37 16.98 -6.63
N LYS A 269 13.31 16.39 -6.05
CA LYS A 269 12.48 17.05 -5.05
C LYS A 269 13.31 17.39 -3.81
N LYS A 270 13.05 18.56 -3.23
CA LYS A 270 13.71 19.03 -2.00
C LYS A 270 12.92 18.56 -0.78
N LEU A 271 13.61 17.88 0.13
CA LEU A 271 13.11 17.43 1.44
C LEU A 271 12.46 18.57 2.22
N ASP A 272 11.36 18.29 2.91
CA ASP A 272 10.75 19.23 3.86
C ASP A 272 11.67 19.48 5.07
N THR A 273 12.23 20.68 5.14
CA THR A 273 13.10 21.12 6.24
C THR A 273 12.38 21.22 7.59
N ALA A 274 11.03 21.28 7.61
CA ALA A 274 10.28 21.36 8.86
C ALA A 274 10.24 20.02 9.61
N ALA A 275 10.12 18.90 8.90
CA ALA A 275 10.23 17.56 9.48
C ALA A 275 11.69 17.17 9.78
N THR A 276 12.63 17.42 8.87
CA THR A 276 14.01 16.90 9.02
C THR A 276 14.75 17.43 10.23
N ARG A 277 14.40 18.61 10.78
CA ARG A 277 15.04 19.17 11.99
C ARG A 277 14.96 18.30 13.25
N TYR A 278 14.02 17.34 13.28
CA TYR A 278 13.85 16.38 14.38
C TYR A 278 14.62 15.07 14.18
N THR A 279 15.16 14.83 12.99
CA THR A 279 16.03 13.68 12.71
C THR A 279 17.39 13.82 13.40
N ARG A 280 18.10 12.71 13.53
CA ARG A 280 19.46 12.64 14.08
C ARG A 280 20.44 13.52 13.29
N GLN A 281 20.26 13.58 11.97
CA GLN A 281 21.11 14.32 11.02
C GLN A 281 20.67 15.78 10.81
N ARG A 282 19.45 16.16 11.24
CA ARG A 282 18.86 17.49 11.05
C ARG A 282 18.90 17.90 9.57
N GLY A 283 19.56 19.01 9.22
CA GLY A 283 19.72 19.48 7.84
C GLY A 283 20.61 18.59 6.96
N ASN A 284 21.28 17.58 7.51
CA ASN A 284 22.06 16.59 6.75
C ASN A 284 21.24 15.31 6.46
N PHE A 285 19.96 15.25 6.84
CA PHE A 285 19.12 14.08 6.58
C PHE A 285 19.01 13.80 5.09
N ARG A 286 19.41 12.59 4.68
CA ARG A 286 19.40 12.08 3.29
C ARG A 286 20.06 12.98 2.26
N ARG A 287 21.01 13.79 2.71
CA ARG A 287 21.81 14.65 1.84
C ARG A 287 22.58 13.80 0.83
N LEU A 288 22.61 14.28 -0.42
CA LEU A 288 23.40 13.68 -1.49
C LEU A 288 24.90 13.89 -1.28
N PRO A 289 25.76 12.96 -1.75
CA PRO A 289 27.20 13.19 -1.88
C PRO A 289 27.53 14.45 -2.70
N ALA A 290 28.72 15.00 -2.50
CA ALA A 290 29.16 16.17 -3.26
C ALA A 290 29.35 15.81 -4.75
N GLY A 291 28.64 16.50 -5.63
CA GLY A 291 28.65 16.21 -7.08
C GLY A 291 27.52 15.28 -7.55
N GLU A 292 26.62 14.85 -6.67
CA GLU A 292 25.38 14.16 -7.03
C GLU A 292 24.18 15.09 -6.88
N ASP A 293 23.40 15.29 -7.95
CA ASP A 293 22.23 16.18 -7.97
C ASP A 293 20.89 15.44 -7.80
N ILE A 294 20.84 14.13 -8.10
CA ILE A 294 19.61 13.32 -8.07
C ILE A 294 19.59 12.23 -6.99
N GLY A 295 20.68 11.45 -6.87
CA GLY A 295 20.71 10.25 -6.03
C GLY A 295 19.58 9.27 -6.34
N ASP A 296 18.83 8.86 -5.31
CA ASP A 296 17.63 8.02 -5.45
C ASP A 296 16.39 8.79 -5.95
N GLY A 297 16.45 10.12 -6.15
CA GLY A 297 15.26 10.95 -6.44
C GLY A 297 14.42 11.26 -5.18
N PRO A 298 13.09 11.43 -5.28
CA PRO A 298 12.28 11.47 -6.50
C PRO A 298 12.56 12.69 -7.37
N VAL A 299 12.29 12.60 -8.68
CA VAL A 299 12.39 13.73 -9.61
C VAL A 299 11.18 14.68 -9.55
N VAL A 300 11.34 15.89 -10.08
CA VAL A 300 10.29 16.92 -10.05
C VAL A 300 9.27 16.71 -11.18
N PRO A 301 7.96 16.57 -10.88
CA PRO A 301 6.91 16.50 -11.88
C PRO A 301 6.67 17.85 -12.56
N LYS A 302 6.39 17.80 -13.86
CA LYS A 302 5.70 18.86 -14.62
C LYS A 302 4.17 18.64 -14.50
N ASP A 303 3.38 19.38 -15.26
CA ASP A 303 1.98 18.99 -15.48
C ASP A 303 1.93 17.64 -16.21
N ARG A 304 1.03 16.75 -15.79
CA ARG A 304 1.01 15.32 -16.13
C ARG A 304 -0.41 14.76 -16.11
N PRO A 305 -0.75 13.78 -16.96
CA PRO A 305 -1.97 13.01 -16.74
C PRO A 305 -1.86 12.25 -15.41
N ARG A 306 -3.00 12.00 -14.78
CA ARG A 306 -3.12 11.27 -13.52
C ARG A 306 -3.12 9.76 -13.78
N GLN A 307 -3.88 8.98 -13.00
CA GLN A 307 -3.81 7.53 -12.98
C GLN A 307 -3.91 6.94 -14.40
N MET A 308 -2.96 6.06 -14.77
CA MET A 308 -2.76 5.62 -16.15
C MET A 308 -3.87 4.69 -16.65
N VAL A 309 -4.30 3.75 -15.80
CA VAL A 309 -5.41 2.82 -16.04
C VAL A 309 -6.30 2.79 -14.80
N ILE A 310 -7.56 3.23 -14.93
CA ILE A 310 -8.58 3.16 -13.87
C ILE A 310 -9.73 2.24 -14.30
N PHE A 311 -10.10 1.34 -13.40
CA PHE A 311 -11.43 0.74 -13.32
C PHE A 311 -12.14 1.30 -12.08
N SER A 312 -13.28 1.95 -12.27
CA SER A 312 -14.07 2.57 -11.21
C SER A 312 -15.48 1.99 -11.20
N GLN A 313 -15.98 1.52 -10.07
CA GLN A 313 -17.36 0.99 -9.95
C GLN A 313 -17.64 -0.13 -10.98
N CYS A 314 -16.65 -1.00 -11.19
CA CYS A 314 -16.70 -2.07 -12.19
C CYS A 314 -16.85 -3.46 -11.54
N VAL A 315 -17.52 -4.37 -12.23
CA VAL A 315 -17.78 -5.73 -11.75
C VAL A 315 -17.24 -6.76 -12.74
N ASN A 316 -16.57 -7.81 -12.25
CA ASN A 316 -15.93 -8.83 -13.09
C ASN A 316 -14.90 -8.19 -14.05
N VAL A 317 -13.76 -7.79 -13.48
CA VAL A 317 -12.65 -7.13 -14.18
C VAL A 317 -11.47 -8.10 -14.32
N ARG A 318 -10.99 -8.34 -15.55
CA ARG A 318 -9.77 -9.14 -15.80
C ARG A 318 -8.65 -8.28 -16.39
N VAL A 319 -7.48 -8.27 -15.77
CA VAL A 319 -6.26 -7.74 -16.37
C VAL A 319 -5.23 -8.87 -16.44
N ALA A 320 -4.82 -9.27 -17.63
CA ALA A 320 -3.94 -10.43 -17.81
C ALA A 320 -2.85 -10.22 -18.85
N ASP A 321 -1.67 -10.78 -18.59
CA ASP A 321 -0.53 -10.93 -19.54
C ASP A 321 0.13 -9.64 -20.08
N VAL A 322 -0.52 -8.48 -19.93
CA VAL A 322 -0.08 -7.18 -20.46
C VAL A 322 1.15 -6.62 -19.74
N SER A 323 1.93 -5.83 -20.47
CA SER A 323 2.96 -4.95 -19.89
C SER A 323 2.42 -3.53 -19.68
N LEU A 324 2.62 -2.97 -18.49
CA LEU A 324 2.25 -1.60 -18.10
C LEU A 324 3.54 -0.87 -17.73
N LEU A 325 3.99 0.05 -18.60
CA LEU A 325 5.31 0.67 -18.52
C LEU A 325 5.23 2.19 -18.39
N ASN A 326 6.26 2.78 -17.78
CA ASN A 326 6.53 4.22 -17.80
C ASN A 326 5.32 5.10 -17.39
N SER A 327 4.56 4.65 -16.39
CA SER A 327 3.43 5.43 -15.89
C SER A 327 3.88 6.82 -15.39
N PRO A 328 3.14 7.89 -15.71
CA PRO A 328 3.35 9.23 -15.17
C PRO A 328 2.68 9.44 -13.81
N PHE A 329 1.79 8.54 -13.36
CA PHE A 329 1.11 8.60 -12.06
C PHE A 329 0.89 7.15 -11.56
N TRP A 330 -0.02 6.91 -10.61
CA TRP A 330 -0.50 5.57 -10.25
C TRP A 330 -0.86 4.77 -11.50
N THR A 331 -0.44 3.51 -11.55
CA THR A 331 -0.40 2.79 -12.83
C THR A 331 -1.68 2.04 -13.12
N LEU A 332 -2.16 1.22 -12.18
CA LEU A 332 -3.35 0.39 -12.33
C LEU A 332 -4.23 0.49 -11.08
N HIS A 333 -5.35 1.21 -11.18
CA HIS A 333 -6.24 1.52 -10.06
C HIS A 333 -7.59 0.83 -10.20
N PHE A 334 -7.94 0.02 -9.19
CA PHE A 334 -9.27 -0.52 -8.98
C PHE A 334 -9.95 0.25 -7.85
N ALA A 335 -10.97 1.03 -8.18
CA ALA A 335 -11.70 1.87 -7.25
C ALA A 335 -13.16 1.39 -7.15
N ASP A 336 -13.61 0.98 -5.97
CA ASP A 336 -14.96 0.44 -5.73
C ASP A 336 -15.34 -0.67 -6.74
N CYS A 337 -14.42 -1.62 -6.98
CA CYS A 337 -14.64 -2.74 -7.90
C CYS A 337 -15.00 -4.03 -7.15
N ASP A 338 -15.71 -4.93 -7.83
CA ASP A 338 -16.08 -6.25 -7.33
C ASP A 338 -15.66 -7.35 -8.32
N ALA A 339 -15.16 -8.48 -7.81
CA ALA A 339 -14.61 -9.58 -8.61
C ALA A 339 -13.52 -9.10 -9.58
N VAL A 340 -12.34 -8.78 -9.05
CA VAL A 340 -11.17 -8.33 -9.83
C VAL A 340 -10.13 -9.45 -9.90
N ASN A 341 -9.62 -9.74 -11.10
CA ASN A 341 -8.54 -10.70 -11.32
C ASN A 341 -7.39 -10.08 -12.11
N VAL A 342 -6.23 -9.96 -11.48
CA VAL A 342 -4.97 -9.55 -12.12
C VAL A 342 -4.00 -10.73 -12.15
N ASP A 343 -3.52 -11.12 -13.33
CA ASP A 343 -2.75 -12.34 -13.52
C ASP A 343 -1.62 -12.15 -14.55
N GLY A 344 -0.40 -12.57 -14.20
CA GLY A 344 0.73 -12.65 -15.14
C GLY A 344 1.25 -11.31 -15.70
N ILE A 345 0.84 -10.17 -15.16
CA ILE A 345 1.24 -8.86 -15.71
C ILE A 345 2.68 -8.46 -15.34
N ARG A 346 3.28 -7.65 -16.20
CA ARG A 346 4.50 -6.89 -15.90
C ARG A 346 4.14 -5.42 -15.72
N LEU A 347 4.42 -4.84 -14.55
CA LEU A 347 4.14 -3.43 -14.28
C LEU A 347 5.43 -2.76 -13.82
N TRP A 348 6.11 -2.02 -14.70
CA TRP A 348 7.39 -1.37 -14.41
C TRP A 348 7.30 0.14 -14.65
N THR A 349 7.28 0.93 -13.58
CA THR A 349 7.43 2.39 -13.64
C THR A 349 8.89 2.79 -13.45
N ASN A 350 9.21 4.06 -13.69
CA ASN A 350 10.56 4.56 -13.45
C ASN A 350 10.72 4.81 -11.94
N PHE A 351 11.72 4.19 -11.31
CA PHE A 351 11.96 4.28 -9.87
C PHE A 351 12.11 5.71 -9.33
N LEU A 352 12.59 6.66 -10.15
CA LEU A 352 12.76 8.04 -9.73
C LEU A 352 11.45 8.82 -9.73
N VAL A 353 10.39 8.29 -10.35
CA VAL A 353 9.13 9.00 -10.56
C VAL A 353 8.24 8.91 -9.31
N PRO A 354 7.90 10.04 -8.67
CA PRO A 354 7.01 10.06 -7.51
C PRO A 354 5.54 9.86 -7.89
N ASN A 355 4.80 9.21 -7.00
CA ASN A 355 3.41 8.82 -7.20
C ASN A 355 3.24 7.96 -8.47
N ALA A 356 4.23 7.14 -8.79
CA ALA A 356 4.13 6.08 -9.79
C ALA A 356 4.00 4.72 -9.11
N ASP A 357 2.97 4.64 -8.27
CA ASP A 357 2.46 3.45 -7.60
C ASP A 357 2.13 2.37 -8.65
N GLY A 358 2.25 1.11 -8.23
CA GLY A 358 2.00 -0.06 -9.07
C GLY A 358 0.51 -0.34 -9.23
N ILE A 359 -0.02 -1.19 -8.33
CA ILE A 359 -1.45 -1.50 -8.28
C ILE A 359 -2.07 -0.84 -7.05
N ASP A 360 -3.16 -0.10 -7.26
CA ASP A 360 -3.99 0.48 -6.21
C ASP A 360 -5.34 -0.26 -6.13
N VAL A 361 -5.68 -0.75 -4.94
CA VAL A 361 -6.96 -1.39 -4.61
C VAL A 361 -7.67 -0.53 -3.58
N THR A 362 -8.59 0.32 -4.03
CA THR A 362 -9.36 1.24 -3.19
C THR A 362 -10.79 0.75 -3.04
N SER A 363 -11.21 0.51 -1.79
CA SER A 363 -12.57 0.13 -1.38
C SER A 363 -13.22 -0.94 -2.26
N SER A 364 -12.40 -1.83 -2.81
CA SER A 364 -12.81 -2.90 -3.71
C SER A 364 -12.92 -4.21 -2.94
N ARG A 365 -13.59 -5.20 -3.52
CA ARG A 365 -13.81 -6.50 -2.87
C ARG A 365 -13.69 -7.67 -3.83
N ASN A 366 -13.36 -8.84 -3.25
CA ASN A 366 -13.15 -10.08 -4.00
C ASN A 366 -12.08 -9.90 -5.09
N VAL A 367 -10.87 -9.54 -4.66
CA VAL A 367 -9.74 -9.18 -5.53
C VAL A 367 -8.67 -10.26 -5.45
N THR A 368 -8.20 -10.74 -6.61
CA THR A 368 -7.05 -11.64 -6.73
C THR A 368 -5.98 -10.97 -7.59
N ILE A 369 -4.74 -10.95 -7.09
CA ILE A 369 -3.56 -10.47 -7.81
C ILE A 369 -2.49 -11.57 -7.74
N GLU A 370 -2.16 -12.18 -8.87
CA GLU A 370 -1.23 -13.30 -8.89
C GLU A 370 -0.21 -13.28 -10.03
N ASN A 371 0.93 -13.95 -9.81
CA ASN A 371 1.95 -14.22 -10.84
C ASN A 371 2.57 -12.95 -11.47
N CYS A 372 2.52 -11.80 -10.79
CA CYS A 372 2.94 -10.49 -11.31
C CYS A 372 4.41 -10.13 -11.01
N ASP A 373 5.03 -9.32 -11.88
CA ASP A 373 6.30 -8.61 -11.62
C ASP A 373 6.03 -7.10 -11.58
N ILE A 374 6.01 -6.52 -10.38
CA ILE A 374 5.59 -5.14 -10.11
C ILE A 374 6.75 -4.33 -9.54
N ARG A 375 7.13 -3.28 -10.24
CA ARG A 375 8.27 -2.41 -9.92
C ARG A 375 7.84 -0.96 -10.02
N ALA A 376 7.83 -0.25 -8.90
CA ALA A 376 7.24 1.07 -8.77
C ALA A 376 8.22 2.11 -8.21
N GLY A 377 8.10 3.36 -8.67
CA GLY A 377 8.75 4.50 -8.04
C GLY A 377 8.12 4.82 -6.68
N ASP A 378 6.80 4.71 -6.58
CA ASP A 378 6.10 4.74 -5.28
C ASP A 378 5.70 3.33 -4.84
N ASP A 379 4.64 3.15 -4.04
CA ASP A 379 4.25 1.85 -3.51
C ASP A 379 3.94 0.83 -4.62
N ALA A 380 4.50 -0.39 -4.55
CA ALA A 380 4.28 -1.39 -5.60
C ALA A 380 2.86 -2.00 -5.55
N LEU A 381 2.31 -2.17 -4.36
CA LEU A 381 0.91 -2.52 -4.15
C LEU A 381 0.35 -1.70 -2.99
N ALA A 382 -0.75 -0.99 -3.22
CA ALA A 382 -1.47 -0.23 -2.22
C ALA A 382 -2.90 -0.77 -2.06
N ILE A 383 -3.34 -0.98 -0.82
CA ILE A 383 -4.72 -1.37 -0.47
C ILE A 383 -5.29 -0.32 0.47
N THR A 384 -6.44 0.26 0.16
CA THR A 384 -7.04 1.39 0.91
C THR A 384 -8.54 1.28 1.07
N GLY A 385 -9.09 1.88 2.14
CA GLY A 385 -10.50 1.87 2.51
C GLY A 385 -11.19 3.24 2.40
N TYR A 386 -10.92 4.04 1.36
CA TYR A 386 -11.50 5.38 1.23
C TYR A 386 -13.04 5.40 1.13
N ASP A 387 -13.72 6.27 1.87
CA ASP A 387 -15.15 6.58 1.62
C ASP A 387 -15.33 7.78 0.67
N HIS A 388 -14.31 8.64 0.59
CA HIS A 388 -14.15 9.69 -0.42
C HIS A 388 -12.69 9.75 -0.89
N HIS A 389 -12.48 9.84 -2.20
CA HIS A 389 -11.14 9.86 -2.80
C HIS A 389 -10.88 11.21 -3.46
N PHE A 390 -9.95 11.99 -2.89
CA PHE A 390 -9.68 13.36 -3.30
C PHE A 390 -9.16 13.50 -4.75
N GLU A 391 -8.61 12.43 -5.34
CA GLU A 391 -8.12 12.43 -6.74
C GLU A 391 -9.05 11.75 -7.77
N LEU A 392 -10.19 11.17 -7.35
CA LEU A 392 -11.15 10.52 -8.25
C LEU A 392 -12.50 11.26 -8.24
N PRO A 393 -12.89 11.93 -9.34
CA PRO A 393 -14.17 12.61 -9.43
C PRO A 393 -15.35 11.67 -9.19
N GLY A 394 -16.30 12.10 -8.35
CA GLY A 394 -17.50 11.31 -8.04
C GLY A 394 -17.28 10.18 -7.02
N PHE A 395 -16.04 9.87 -6.63
CA PHE A 395 -15.76 8.88 -5.60
C PHE A 395 -16.02 9.47 -4.21
N THR A 396 -17.28 9.41 -3.76
CA THR A 396 -17.74 9.98 -2.49
C THR A 396 -18.92 9.19 -1.93
N GLY A 397 -18.94 8.99 -0.62
CA GLY A 397 -19.99 8.23 0.07
C GLY A 397 -19.88 6.70 -0.09
N VAL A 398 -18.72 6.18 -0.51
CA VAL A 398 -18.44 4.75 -0.67
C VAL A 398 -18.28 4.10 0.70
N ARG A 399 -19.38 3.81 1.38
CA ARG A 399 -19.40 3.40 2.80
C ARG A 399 -19.50 1.88 3.00
N HIS A 400 -18.48 1.16 2.55
CA HIS A 400 -18.32 -0.27 2.82
C HIS A 400 -16.84 -0.66 2.91
N ALA A 401 -16.59 -1.88 3.41
CA ALA A 401 -15.24 -2.39 3.57
C ALA A 401 -14.52 -2.59 2.21
N CYS A 402 -13.19 -2.47 2.26
CA CYS A 402 -12.27 -3.01 1.27
C CYS A 402 -11.90 -4.43 1.73
N GLU A 403 -12.37 -5.49 1.07
CA GLU A 403 -12.31 -6.83 1.67
C GLU A 403 -12.16 -8.02 0.73
N ASN A 404 -11.64 -9.13 1.27
CA ASN A 404 -11.38 -10.39 0.57
C ASN A 404 -10.39 -10.19 -0.58
N ILE A 405 -9.15 -9.85 -0.21
CA ILE A 405 -8.06 -9.55 -1.15
C ILE A 405 -6.98 -10.60 -1.01
N ASN A 406 -6.68 -11.30 -2.11
CA ASN A 406 -5.64 -12.32 -2.21
C ASN A 406 -4.51 -11.82 -3.12
N VAL A 407 -3.27 -11.95 -2.63
CA VAL A 407 -2.06 -11.60 -3.38
C VAL A 407 -1.11 -12.78 -3.30
N SER A 408 -0.69 -13.34 -4.44
CA SER A 408 0.18 -14.52 -4.44
C SER A 408 1.20 -14.60 -5.58
N ASN A 409 2.37 -15.17 -5.27
CA ASN A 409 3.41 -15.48 -6.26
C ASN A 409 3.97 -14.23 -7.00
N CYS A 410 3.96 -13.06 -6.35
CA CYS A 410 4.39 -11.80 -6.95
C CYS A 410 5.85 -11.45 -6.60
N ASN A 411 6.56 -10.85 -7.56
CA ASN A 411 7.82 -10.13 -7.33
C ASN A 411 7.52 -8.63 -7.22
N LEU A 412 7.98 -8.00 -6.15
CA LEU A 412 7.69 -6.61 -5.80
C LEU A 412 9.00 -5.83 -5.58
N GLN A 413 9.08 -4.60 -6.08
CA GLN A 413 10.17 -3.67 -5.81
C GLN A 413 9.63 -2.22 -5.80
N SER A 414 10.02 -1.43 -4.80
CA SER A 414 9.50 -0.06 -4.63
C SER A 414 10.54 0.92 -4.10
N TYR A 415 10.55 2.17 -4.59
CA TYR A 415 11.30 3.25 -3.94
C TYR A 415 10.53 3.90 -2.75
N SER A 416 9.30 3.45 -2.51
CA SER A 416 8.49 3.64 -1.29
C SER A 416 8.28 2.28 -0.59
N SER A 417 7.06 1.75 -0.47
CA SER A 417 6.76 0.43 0.13
C SER A 417 6.49 -0.68 -0.90
N GLY A 418 7.05 -1.87 -0.68
CA GLY A 418 6.72 -3.06 -1.49
C GLY A 418 5.24 -3.43 -1.40
N ILE A 419 4.66 -3.37 -0.21
CA ILE A 419 3.21 -3.44 0.02
C ILE A 419 2.83 -2.36 1.04
N ARG A 420 1.83 -1.55 0.72
CA ARG A 420 1.15 -0.64 1.65
C ARG A 420 -0.29 -1.12 1.89
N ILE A 421 -0.65 -1.36 3.14
CA ILE A 421 -2.04 -1.47 3.58
C ILE A 421 -2.39 -0.23 4.39
N GLY A 422 -3.44 0.42 3.93
CA GLY A 422 -3.97 1.66 4.45
C GLY A 422 -3.20 2.92 4.06
N PHE A 423 -3.74 4.04 4.50
CA PHE A 423 -3.00 5.14 5.13
C PHE A 423 -4.02 6.07 5.81
N LEU A 424 -5.05 6.45 5.06
CA LEU A 424 -6.28 7.11 5.48
C LEU A 424 -7.42 6.24 4.94
N ASP A 425 -8.18 5.59 5.81
CA ASP A 425 -9.05 4.47 5.43
C ASP A 425 -10.40 4.59 6.13
N GLN A 426 -11.20 5.59 5.76
CA GLN A 426 -12.45 5.90 6.49
C GLN A 426 -13.41 4.70 6.63
N ASN A 427 -13.27 3.68 5.77
CA ASN A 427 -13.83 2.34 5.92
C ASN A 427 -12.81 1.28 6.36
N VAL A 428 -13.32 0.20 6.94
CA VAL A 428 -12.52 -0.98 7.30
C VAL A 428 -11.86 -1.61 6.07
N VAL A 429 -10.54 -1.88 6.15
CA VAL A 429 -9.82 -2.80 5.25
C VAL A 429 -9.66 -4.14 5.97
N ARG A 430 -10.14 -5.24 5.40
CA ARG A 430 -10.08 -6.54 6.08
C ARG A 430 -9.97 -7.77 5.19
N ASN A 431 -9.59 -8.89 5.80
CA ASN A 431 -9.47 -10.19 5.13
C ASN A 431 -8.51 -10.11 3.94
N VAL A 432 -7.28 -9.66 4.22
CA VAL A 432 -6.20 -9.56 3.22
C VAL A 432 -5.22 -10.70 3.46
N ASN A 433 -4.96 -11.49 2.42
CA ASN A 433 -3.99 -12.58 2.45
C ASN A 433 -2.91 -12.35 1.39
N VAL A 434 -1.65 -12.26 1.83
CA VAL A 434 -0.47 -12.14 0.98
C VAL A 434 0.40 -13.36 1.18
N SER A 435 0.72 -14.08 0.10
CA SER A 435 1.50 -15.32 0.20
C SER A 435 2.52 -15.54 -0.91
N ASN A 436 3.65 -16.18 -0.59
CA ASN A 436 4.68 -16.56 -1.57
C ASN A 436 5.25 -15.38 -2.38
N CYS A 437 5.36 -14.20 -1.78
CA CYS A 437 5.85 -12.98 -2.43
C CYS A 437 7.32 -12.69 -2.10
N ASN A 438 8.01 -12.06 -3.05
CA ASN A 438 9.40 -11.62 -2.89
C ASN A 438 9.47 -10.10 -3.07
N ILE A 439 9.79 -9.39 -1.99
CA ILE A 439 9.99 -7.93 -1.98
C ILE A 439 11.49 -7.67 -1.99
N THR A 440 12.00 -6.94 -2.99
CA THR A 440 13.45 -6.73 -3.16
C THR A 440 13.81 -5.26 -3.26
N ASN A 441 15.03 -4.90 -2.83
CA ASN A 441 15.62 -3.56 -2.99
C ASN A 441 14.64 -2.41 -2.71
N SER A 442 13.82 -2.52 -1.66
CA SER A 442 12.74 -1.56 -1.37
C SER A 442 13.06 -0.61 -0.21
N THR A 443 12.42 0.55 -0.14
CA THR A 443 12.62 1.47 1.01
C THR A 443 11.81 1.01 2.23
N ARG A 444 10.64 0.40 2.01
CA ARG A 444 9.95 -0.45 2.99
C ARG A 444 9.54 -1.79 2.37
N GLY A 445 9.45 -2.82 3.21
CA GLY A 445 8.92 -4.11 2.81
C GLY A 445 7.40 -4.09 2.83
N ILE A 446 6.83 -4.39 4.00
CA ILE A 446 5.38 -4.33 4.25
C ILE A 446 5.10 -3.17 5.20
N GLY A 447 4.27 -2.22 4.79
CA GLY A 447 3.80 -1.10 5.58
C GLY A 447 2.30 -1.19 5.86
N ILE A 448 1.90 -1.05 7.12
CA ILE A 448 0.51 -1.02 7.56
C ILE A 448 0.30 0.30 8.34
N PHE A 449 -0.54 1.19 7.82
CA PHE A 449 -0.63 2.56 8.31
C PHE A 449 -2.08 2.95 8.57
N LEU A 450 -2.40 3.27 9.82
CA LEU A 450 -3.67 3.89 10.20
C LEU A 450 -3.41 5.33 10.65
N ARG A 451 -4.17 6.29 10.11
CA ARG A 451 -4.09 7.71 10.47
C ARG A 451 -5.43 8.35 10.85
N ASP A 452 -6.55 7.66 10.67
CA ASP A 452 -7.89 8.19 10.83
C ASP A 452 -8.88 7.17 11.47
N GLU A 453 -10.18 7.40 11.32
CA GLU A 453 -11.25 6.56 11.89
C GLU A 453 -11.32 5.13 11.35
N GLY A 454 -10.50 4.82 10.34
CA GLY A 454 -10.39 3.52 9.73
C GLY A 454 -9.99 2.38 10.64
N SER A 455 -10.14 1.15 10.14
CA SER A 455 -9.60 -0.03 10.83
C SER A 455 -9.04 -1.03 9.85
N LEU A 456 -7.91 -1.65 10.21
CA LEU A 456 -7.16 -2.59 9.39
C LEU A 456 -7.13 -3.92 10.15
N GLU A 457 -7.86 -4.93 9.68
CA GLU A 457 -8.07 -6.16 10.45
C GLU A 457 -8.01 -7.46 9.64
N ASN A 458 -7.63 -8.57 10.29
CA ASN A 458 -7.51 -9.89 9.65
C ASN A 458 -6.55 -9.87 8.44
N LEU A 459 -5.29 -9.48 8.70
CA LEU A 459 -4.25 -9.35 7.68
C LEU A 459 -3.23 -10.48 7.85
N THR A 460 -3.01 -11.28 6.82
CA THR A 460 -2.13 -12.46 6.86
C THR A 460 -1.03 -12.38 5.82
N PHE A 461 0.21 -12.63 6.24
CA PHE A 461 1.42 -12.56 5.44
C PHE A 461 2.22 -13.85 5.61
N THR A 462 2.31 -14.69 4.57
CA THR A 462 2.88 -16.04 4.67
C THR A 462 3.94 -16.32 3.60
N ASN A 463 5.06 -16.94 3.96
CA ASN A 463 6.13 -17.30 3.01
C ASN A 463 6.67 -16.08 2.23
N ILE A 464 7.12 -15.04 2.93
CA ILE A 464 7.57 -13.79 2.29
C ILE A 464 9.07 -13.60 2.48
N ARG A 465 9.76 -13.25 1.39
CA ARG A 465 11.15 -12.74 1.44
C ARG A 465 11.15 -11.23 1.24
N ILE A 466 11.93 -10.53 2.06
CA ILE A 466 12.01 -9.07 2.07
C ILE A 466 13.47 -8.63 2.07
N GLU A 467 13.85 -7.75 1.13
CA GLU A 467 15.09 -6.99 1.16
C GLU A 467 14.81 -5.49 1.12
N THR A 468 15.28 -4.77 2.14
CA THR A 468 15.10 -3.31 2.28
C THR A 468 16.40 -2.59 2.60
N LYS A 469 16.48 -1.34 2.12
CA LYS A 469 17.65 -0.48 2.34
C LYS A 469 17.26 0.98 2.61
N LEU A 470 18.19 1.74 3.17
CA LEU A 470 18.08 3.19 3.23
C LEU A 470 18.20 3.79 1.82
N ARG A 471 17.64 4.99 1.64
CA ARG A 471 17.76 5.79 0.42
C ARG A 471 18.10 7.24 0.73
N THR A 472 18.69 7.88 -0.25
CA THR A 472 18.83 9.33 -0.33
C THR A 472 17.51 10.00 -0.75
N GLY A 473 17.44 11.33 -0.69
CA GLY A 473 16.32 12.12 -1.19
C GLY A 473 14.94 11.90 -0.52
N ASP A 474 13.90 12.50 -1.09
CA ASP A 474 12.58 12.68 -0.44
C ASP A 474 11.59 11.52 -0.65
N TRP A 475 12.03 10.30 -0.38
CA TRP A 475 11.16 9.12 -0.32
C TRP A 475 10.54 8.89 1.05
N TRP A 476 9.34 8.34 1.10
CA TRP A 476 8.75 7.81 2.34
C TRP A 476 9.33 6.42 2.62
N GLY A 477 9.65 6.12 3.89
CA GLY A 477 10.47 4.96 4.24
C GLY A 477 11.64 5.32 5.14
N ASN A 478 12.29 4.32 5.75
CA ASN A 478 13.64 4.37 6.30
C ASN A 478 14.25 2.96 6.38
N GLY A 479 14.04 2.10 5.37
CA GLY A 479 14.64 0.76 5.28
C GLY A 479 13.93 -0.32 6.10
N GLU A 480 12.75 -0.05 6.69
CA GLU A 480 12.05 -1.00 7.56
C GLU A 480 11.48 -2.17 6.74
N PRO A 481 11.79 -3.44 7.06
CA PRO A 481 11.24 -4.58 6.34
C PRO A 481 9.76 -4.81 6.68
N ILE A 482 9.35 -4.48 7.90
CA ILE A 482 7.96 -4.51 8.36
C ILE A 482 7.71 -3.26 9.21
N HIS A 483 6.70 -2.48 8.84
CA HIS A 483 6.28 -1.25 9.50
C HIS A 483 4.78 -1.33 9.79
N ILE A 484 4.37 -1.14 11.05
CA ILE A 484 2.97 -1.07 11.47
C ILE A 484 2.81 0.17 12.33
N SER A 485 1.89 1.09 12.02
CA SER A 485 1.70 2.30 12.81
C SER A 485 0.25 2.80 12.90
N ALA A 486 -0.21 3.08 14.12
CA ALA A 486 -1.54 3.61 14.43
C ALA A 486 -1.43 4.90 15.26
N VAL A 487 -1.35 6.04 14.57
CA VAL A 487 -1.14 7.39 15.14
C VAL A 487 -1.99 8.39 14.38
N ARG A 488 -2.58 9.41 15.02
CA ARG A 488 -3.44 10.38 14.32
C ARG A 488 -2.69 11.08 13.19
N GLY A 489 -3.34 11.26 12.04
CA GLY A 489 -2.90 12.18 10.99
C GLY A 489 -3.55 13.57 11.06
N LYS A 490 -4.69 13.70 11.78
CA LYS A 490 -5.47 14.94 11.91
C LYS A 490 -5.93 15.15 13.36
N GLU A 491 -6.07 16.39 13.82
CA GLU A 491 -6.46 16.71 15.22
C GLU A 491 -7.85 16.17 15.58
N ASN A 492 -8.83 16.44 14.71
CA ASN A 492 -10.26 16.22 14.96
C ASN A 492 -10.76 14.87 14.45
N VAL A 493 -9.88 13.87 14.38
CA VAL A 493 -10.21 12.50 14.02
C VAL A 493 -9.88 11.58 15.19
N ARG A 494 -10.77 10.64 15.48
CA ARG A 494 -10.53 9.55 16.43
C ARG A 494 -9.98 8.36 15.66
N LEU A 495 -8.89 7.76 16.13
CA LEU A 495 -8.38 6.54 15.50
C LEU A 495 -9.35 5.37 15.66
N GLY A 496 -9.52 4.58 14.60
CA GLY A 496 -9.98 3.19 14.73
C GLY A 496 -8.82 2.28 15.12
N HIS A 497 -8.73 1.06 14.58
CA HIS A 497 -7.83 0.02 15.11
C HIS A 497 -7.05 -0.76 14.03
N ILE A 498 -5.80 -1.13 14.37
CA ILE A 498 -5.06 -2.20 13.67
C ILE A 498 -5.10 -3.44 14.57
N ARG A 499 -5.69 -4.54 14.09
CA ARG A 499 -5.86 -5.77 14.90
C ARG A 499 -5.79 -7.07 14.10
N ASN A 500 -5.42 -8.17 14.75
CA ASN A 500 -5.34 -9.51 14.14
C ASN A 500 -4.48 -9.51 12.86
N VAL A 501 -3.18 -9.28 13.03
CA VAL A 501 -2.19 -9.24 11.95
C VAL A 501 -1.18 -10.37 12.18
N THR A 502 -1.04 -11.28 11.21
CA THR A 502 -0.19 -12.47 11.33
C THR A 502 0.87 -12.53 10.25
N PHE A 503 2.13 -12.70 10.67
CA PHE A 503 3.28 -12.99 9.81
C PHE A 503 3.78 -14.40 10.10
N THR A 504 3.81 -15.27 9.08
CA THR A 504 4.32 -16.65 9.22
C THR A 504 5.36 -16.97 8.15
N ASN A 505 6.51 -17.53 8.55
CA ASN A 505 7.61 -17.87 7.65
C ASN A 505 8.07 -16.66 6.80
N VAL A 506 8.60 -15.63 7.48
CA VAL A 506 9.08 -14.40 6.84
C VAL A 506 10.58 -14.26 7.02
N SER A 507 11.30 -13.98 5.93
CA SER A 507 12.75 -13.77 5.95
C SER A 507 13.13 -12.39 5.42
N CYS A 508 13.80 -11.61 6.26
CA CYS A 508 14.17 -10.22 6.00
C CYS A 508 15.69 -10.08 5.94
N ARG A 509 16.18 -9.27 5.00
CA ARG A 509 17.52 -8.67 5.00
C ARG A 509 17.34 -7.17 4.91
N ALA A 510 17.66 -6.43 5.98
CA ALA A 510 17.23 -5.04 6.09
C ALA A 510 18.29 -4.12 6.71
N GLU A 511 18.32 -2.87 6.25
CA GLU A 511 19.17 -1.83 6.82
C GLU A 511 18.55 -1.07 8.01
N ASN A 512 17.34 -1.44 8.42
CA ASN A 512 16.67 -0.93 9.61
C ASN A 512 15.82 -2.04 10.29
N GLY A 513 15.39 -1.78 11.52
CA GLY A 513 14.61 -2.73 12.33
C GLY A 513 13.15 -2.87 11.90
N ILE A 514 12.48 -3.89 12.44
CA ILE A 514 11.02 -4.04 12.37
C ILE A 514 10.38 -3.05 13.33
N LEU A 515 9.37 -2.31 12.87
CA LEU A 515 8.73 -1.21 13.61
C LEU A 515 7.23 -1.47 13.81
N LEU A 516 6.82 -1.66 15.06
CA LEU A 516 5.43 -1.63 15.51
C LEU A 516 5.24 -0.37 16.38
N TYR A 517 4.39 0.55 15.94
CA TYR A 517 4.19 1.83 16.60
C TYR A 517 2.70 2.16 16.77
N GLY A 518 2.09 1.61 17.83
CA GLY A 518 0.77 2.03 18.28
C GLY A 518 0.80 3.37 19.01
N SER A 519 -0.37 3.79 19.49
CA SER A 519 -0.51 4.93 20.40
C SER A 519 -1.36 4.54 21.61
N ALA A 520 -1.35 5.34 22.68
CA ALA A 520 -2.24 5.11 23.81
C ALA A 520 -3.74 5.16 23.44
N GLU A 521 -4.09 5.85 22.35
CA GLU A 521 -5.45 5.89 21.79
C GLU A 521 -5.78 4.62 20.99
N SER A 522 -4.88 4.18 20.12
CA SER A 522 -5.01 2.94 19.37
C SER A 522 -3.77 2.06 19.54
N PRO A 523 -3.72 1.25 20.61
CA PRO A 523 -2.72 0.19 20.73
C PRO A 523 -2.93 -0.87 19.64
N LEU A 524 -1.84 -1.36 19.07
CA LEU A 524 -1.87 -2.46 18.10
C LEU A 524 -2.32 -3.73 18.81
N GLN A 525 -3.27 -4.47 18.23
CA GLN A 525 -3.93 -5.59 18.90
C GLN A 525 -3.66 -6.92 18.18
N ASP A 526 -3.34 -7.97 18.95
CA ASP A 526 -3.25 -9.35 18.47
C ASP A 526 -2.34 -9.48 17.23
N ILE A 527 -1.11 -8.97 17.36
CA ILE A 527 -0.08 -9.04 16.32
C ILE A 527 0.78 -10.28 16.55
N THR A 528 0.85 -11.16 15.57
CA THR A 528 1.56 -12.45 15.67
C THR A 528 2.67 -12.57 14.64
N PHE A 529 3.85 -12.96 15.10
CA PHE A 529 4.99 -13.36 14.28
C PHE A 529 5.36 -14.80 14.63
N ASN A 530 5.43 -15.68 13.63
CA ASN A 530 5.82 -17.07 13.79
C ASN A 530 6.84 -17.48 12.73
N ASN A 531 7.99 -18.01 13.13
CA ASN A 531 9.12 -18.30 12.22
C ASN A 531 9.52 -17.05 11.41
N LEU A 532 10.19 -16.12 12.09
CA LEU A 532 10.69 -14.86 11.54
C LEU A 532 12.22 -14.92 11.49
N LYS A 533 12.84 -14.52 10.38
CA LYS A 533 14.29 -14.26 10.31
C LYS A 533 14.55 -12.81 9.94
N LEU A 534 15.45 -12.14 10.66
CA LEU A 534 16.02 -10.85 10.29
C LEU A 534 17.55 -10.94 10.23
N GLU A 535 18.13 -10.70 9.05
CA GLU A 535 19.51 -10.26 8.90
C GLU A 535 19.51 -8.72 8.93
N PHE A 536 19.93 -8.12 10.05
CA PHE A 536 20.10 -6.67 10.16
C PHE A 536 21.47 -6.31 9.57
N VAL A 537 21.49 -5.53 8.50
CA VAL A 537 22.70 -5.12 7.77
C VAL A 537 23.02 -3.67 8.06
N ASP A 538 24.30 -3.35 8.30
CA ASP A 538 24.72 -1.95 8.43
C ASP A 538 24.73 -1.22 7.07
N SER A 539 24.05 -0.07 7.01
CA SER A 539 23.93 0.73 5.78
C SER A 539 25.16 1.60 5.53
N PRO A 540 25.59 1.79 4.27
CA PRO A 540 26.50 2.89 3.91
C PRO A 540 25.87 4.27 4.12
N LEU A 541 24.53 4.38 4.17
CA LEU A 541 23.80 5.65 4.35
C LEU A 541 23.47 5.97 5.83
N ASN A 542 23.99 5.20 6.80
CA ASN A 542 23.69 5.40 8.22
C ASN A 542 24.00 6.83 8.72
N ASP A 543 25.07 7.46 8.22
CA ASP A 543 25.48 8.81 8.61
C ASP A 543 24.54 9.92 8.08
N VAL A 544 23.80 9.65 6.99
CA VAL A 544 22.84 10.60 6.39
C VAL A 544 21.38 10.25 6.70
N ALA A 545 21.02 8.99 6.91
CA ALA A 545 19.61 8.57 7.01
C ALA A 545 19.28 7.70 8.25
N GLY A 546 20.27 7.04 8.85
CA GLY A 546 20.05 6.04 9.91
C GLY A 546 19.65 6.63 11.27
N GLY A 547 19.06 5.82 12.14
CA GLY A 547 18.79 6.20 13.52
C GLY A 547 17.59 7.16 13.68
N ASN A 548 16.55 6.94 12.88
CA ASN A 548 15.31 7.72 12.85
C ASN A 548 14.08 6.79 12.72
N VAL A 549 12.95 7.21 13.28
CA VAL A 549 11.62 6.63 13.03
C VAL A 549 10.85 7.55 12.09
N ASP A 550 10.30 6.99 11.01
CA ASP A 550 9.50 7.70 10.02
C ASP A 550 8.02 7.27 10.08
N LEU A 551 7.20 8.09 10.73
CA LEU A 551 5.74 7.93 10.82
C LEU A 551 5.00 8.91 9.89
N ARG A 552 5.64 9.44 8.84
CA ARG A 552 5.17 10.60 8.04
C ARG A 552 3.67 10.58 7.71
N GLY A 553 3.11 11.80 7.75
CA GLY A 553 1.68 12.06 7.74
C GLY A 553 0.96 11.63 9.04
N ALA A 554 1.71 11.43 10.12
CA ALA A 554 1.21 11.64 11.47
C ALA A 554 1.00 13.14 11.76
N LEU A 555 0.26 13.45 12.81
CA LEU A 555 -0.12 14.80 13.21
C LEU A 555 1.08 15.57 13.76
N GLY A 556 1.66 16.43 12.92
CA GLY A 556 2.72 17.36 13.27
C GLY A 556 4.14 16.89 12.89
N ALA A 557 5.03 17.84 12.70
CA ALA A 557 6.42 17.57 12.33
C ALA A 557 7.24 16.77 13.38
N PRO A 558 7.15 17.03 14.71
CA PRO A 558 7.97 16.32 15.71
C PRO A 558 7.66 14.83 15.84
N THR A 559 6.45 14.42 15.47
CA THR A 559 5.90 13.07 15.58
C THR A 559 5.91 12.32 14.24
N SER A 560 6.06 13.04 13.13
CA SER A 560 6.13 12.47 11.78
C SER A 560 7.48 11.85 11.44
N LEU A 561 8.59 12.46 11.83
CA LEU A 561 9.93 11.97 11.48
C LEU A 561 10.92 12.46 12.54
N PHE A 562 11.52 11.55 13.31
CA PHE A 562 12.33 11.94 14.47
C PHE A 562 13.45 10.95 14.79
N ALA A 563 14.51 11.47 15.44
CA ALA A 563 15.64 10.68 15.91
C ALA A 563 15.20 9.64 16.96
N ARG A 564 15.64 8.40 16.80
CA ARG A 564 15.50 7.34 17.81
C ARG A 564 16.69 6.39 17.74
N ASP A 565 17.08 5.80 18.85
CA ASP A 565 17.92 4.60 18.83
C ASP A 565 17.07 3.40 18.38
N ILE A 566 17.71 2.49 17.62
CA ILE A 566 17.05 1.48 16.79
C ILE A 566 17.37 0.09 17.34
N PRO A 567 16.39 -0.64 17.91
CA PRO A 567 16.51 -2.08 18.12
C PRO A 567 16.17 -2.81 16.80
N ALA A 568 16.53 -4.10 16.71
CA ALA A 568 16.19 -4.89 15.52
C ALA A 568 14.68 -5.21 15.41
N PHE A 569 13.98 -5.28 16.54
CA PHE A 569 12.52 -5.31 16.61
C PHE A 569 12.05 -4.31 17.68
N LEU A 570 11.19 -3.38 17.29
CA LEU A 570 10.59 -2.37 18.15
C LEU A 570 9.07 -2.54 18.20
N ALA A 571 8.49 -2.54 19.41
CA ALA A 571 7.07 -2.41 19.62
C ALA A 571 6.72 -1.34 20.68
N GLU A 572 5.93 -0.35 20.30
CA GLU A 572 5.30 0.65 21.17
C GLU A 572 3.79 0.45 21.19
N HIS A 573 3.16 0.52 22.37
CA HIS A 573 1.70 0.45 22.54
C HIS A 573 1.08 -0.78 21.89
N VAL A 574 1.39 -1.96 22.42
CA VAL A 574 0.93 -3.27 21.88
C VAL A 574 0.19 -4.11 22.91
N HIS A 575 -0.96 -4.67 22.50
CA HIS A 575 -1.78 -5.59 23.27
C HIS A 575 -1.84 -6.94 22.55
N GLY A 576 -1.41 -8.04 23.18
CA GLY A 576 -1.47 -9.36 22.55
C GLY A 576 -0.37 -9.62 21.51
N LEU A 577 0.83 -9.03 21.68
CA LEU A 577 1.97 -9.33 20.80
C LEU A 577 2.51 -10.75 21.07
N ILE A 578 2.50 -11.59 20.04
CA ILE A 578 3.12 -12.92 20.04
C ILE A 578 4.28 -12.94 19.05
N LEU A 579 5.46 -13.33 19.53
CA LEU A 579 6.69 -13.45 18.74
C LEU A 579 7.31 -14.82 19.04
N THR A 580 7.14 -15.79 18.14
CA THR A 580 7.70 -17.15 18.26
C THR A 580 8.67 -17.46 17.14
N ASP A 581 9.74 -18.18 17.49
CA ASP A 581 10.77 -18.65 16.56
C ASP A 581 11.39 -17.50 15.73
N PHE A 582 11.73 -16.40 16.42
CA PHE A 582 12.43 -15.26 15.82
C PHE A 582 13.95 -15.50 15.86
N LYS A 583 14.59 -15.48 14.69
CA LYS A 583 16.04 -15.46 14.54
C LYS A 583 16.54 -14.08 14.08
N LEU A 584 17.50 -13.53 14.81
CA LEU A 584 18.20 -12.28 14.50
C LEU A 584 19.70 -12.52 14.29
N ASP A 585 20.18 -12.20 13.09
CA ASP A 585 21.60 -12.15 12.73
C ASP A 585 22.01 -10.67 12.50
N TRP A 586 23.14 -10.22 13.04
CA TRP A 586 23.66 -8.84 12.85
C TRP A 586 24.86 -8.84 11.89
N THR A 587 24.73 -8.24 10.71
CA THR A 587 25.78 -8.15 9.68
C THR A 587 26.52 -6.82 9.76
N LYS A 588 27.72 -6.84 10.36
CA LYS A 588 28.66 -5.70 10.49
C LYS A 588 28.07 -4.42 11.13
N PRO A 589 27.32 -4.49 12.25
CA PRO A 589 26.70 -3.31 12.86
C PRO A 589 27.76 -2.29 13.32
N ARG A 590 27.82 -1.13 12.65
CA ARG A 590 28.74 -0.03 12.98
C ARG A 590 28.03 1.12 13.68
N ALA A 591 26.80 1.43 13.25
CA ALA A 591 26.04 2.55 13.75
C ALA A 591 25.81 2.50 15.28
N THR A 592 26.22 3.57 15.98
CA THR A 592 26.17 3.67 17.46
C THR A 592 24.76 3.80 18.03
N PHE A 593 23.78 4.13 17.19
CA PHE A 593 22.37 4.18 17.56
C PHE A 593 21.68 2.81 17.59
N LEU A 594 22.38 1.74 17.20
CA LEU A 594 21.85 0.37 17.26
C LEU A 594 21.82 -0.11 18.72
N THR A 595 20.70 -0.72 19.12
CA THR A 595 20.44 -1.11 20.51
C THR A 595 19.97 -2.55 20.63
N ASN A 596 18.72 -2.80 21.03
CA ASN A 596 18.30 -4.09 21.55
C ASN A 596 17.93 -5.09 20.44
N GLY A 597 17.89 -6.38 20.78
CA GLY A 597 17.37 -7.40 19.85
C GLY A 597 15.86 -7.23 19.67
N VAL A 598 15.13 -7.30 20.77
CA VAL A 598 13.71 -6.97 20.87
C VAL A 598 13.49 -5.92 21.96
N GLU A 599 12.84 -4.81 21.64
CA GLU A 599 12.37 -3.82 22.61
C GLU A 599 10.85 -3.69 22.53
N VAL A 600 10.15 -3.91 23.66
CA VAL A 600 8.70 -3.72 23.77
C VAL A 600 8.39 -2.78 24.93
N ASN A 601 7.74 -1.67 24.61
CA ASN A 601 7.36 -0.62 25.56
C ASN A 601 5.83 -0.45 25.55
N HIS A 602 5.23 -0.04 26.68
CA HIS A 602 3.80 0.28 26.79
C HIS A 602 2.87 -0.88 26.41
N PHE A 603 3.02 -2.05 27.04
CA PHE A 603 2.38 -3.29 26.54
C PHE A 603 1.41 -3.99 27.50
N LYS A 604 0.59 -4.87 26.93
CA LYS A 604 -0.23 -5.86 27.65
C LYS A 604 -0.17 -7.21 26.95
N ASN A 605 -0.06 -8.30 27.71
CA ASN A 605 -0.11 -9.68 27.18
C ASN A 605 0.92 -9.93 26.07
N VAL A 606 2.22 -9.85 26.41
CA VAL A 606 3.32 -10.13 25.46
C VAL A 606 3.83 -11.56 25.65
N ARG A 607 4.04 -12.28 24.55
CA ARG A 607 4.72 -13.59 24.54
C ARG A 607 5.88 -13.58 23.56
N ILE A 608 7.09 -13.80 24.07
CA ILE A 608 8.30 -14.00 23.26
C ILE A 608 8.80 -15.43 23.52
N GLY A 609 8.75 -16.30 22.50
CA GLY A 609 9.16 -17.70 22.57
C GLY A 609 10.30 -18.01 21.61
N HIS A 610 11.28 -18.80 22.05
CA HIS A 610 12.41 -19.27 21.23
C HIS A 610 13.15 -18.16 20.42
N PHE A 611 13.33 -16.97 21.01
CA PHE A 611 14.07 -15.89 20.35
C PHE A 611 15.58 -16.18 20.35
N VAL A 612 16.14 -16.40 19.15
CA VAL A 612 17.57 -16.63 18.92
C VAL A 612 18.22 -15.36 18.37
N GLY A 613 19.02 -14.69 19.20
CA GLY A 613 19.68 -13.44 18.84
C GLY A 613 20.25 -12.72 20.06
N THR A 614 20.85 -11.55 19.81
CA THR A 614 21.48 -10.67 20.81
C THR A 614 21.01 -9.22 20.65
N GLY A 615 21.33 -8.37 21.62
CA GLY A 615 21.45 -6.93 21.34
C GLY A 615 22.57 -6.65 20.34
N ALA A 616 22.61 -5.43 19.79
CA ALA A 616 23.58 -5.00 18.80
C ALA A 616 25.03 -5.20 19.32
N PRO A 617 25.85 -6.04 18.65
CA PRO A 617 27.21 -6.37 19.08
C PRO A 617 28.15 -5.19 19.33
N ASN A 618 27.92 -4.04 18.68
CA ASN A 618 28.69 -2.81 18.87
C ASN A 618 28.24 -1.95 20.07
N ASN A 619 27.23 -2.39 20.83
CA ASN A 619 26.68 -1.68 21.98
C ASN A 619 26.68 -2.57 23.24
N LEU A 620 27.65 -2.37 24.13
CA LEU A 620 27.82 -3.16 25.37
C LEU A 620 26.63 -3.07 26.34
N THR A 621 25.79 -2.04 26.22
CA THR A 621 24.59 -1.85 27.05
C THR A 621 23.36 -2.55 26.48
N ALA A 622 23.38 -2.93 25.21
CA ALA A 622 22.26 -3.58 24.55
C ALA A 622 21.94 -4.95 25.18
N ARG A 623 20.67 -5.35 25.07
CA ARG A 623 20.17 -6.63 25.59
C ARG A 623 19.42 -7.40 24.51
N PRO A 624 19.38 -8.74 24.59
CA PRO A 624 18.54 -9.57 23.72
C PRO A 624 17.07 -9.14 23.79
N VAL A 625 16.51 -8.96 24.99
CA VAL A 625 15.13 -8.52 25.19
C VAL A 625 15.05 -7.40 26.22
N VAL A 626 14.32 -6.33 25.91
CA VAL A 626 13.98 -5.23 26.82
C VAL A 626 12.47 -5.04 26.84
N LEU A 627 11.91 -5.01 28.06
CA LEU A 627 10.49 -4.81 28.31
C LEU A 627 10.28 -3.63 29.27
N ARG A 628 9.48 -2.64 28.86
CA ARG A 628 9.17 -1.45 29.68
C ARG A 628 7.67 -1.18 29.79
N ASP A 629 7.25 -0.65 30.93
CA ASP A 629 5.94 -0.03 31.14
C ASP A 629 4.75 -0.90 30.71
N GLY A 630 4.68 -2.14 31.23
CA GLY A 630 3.73 -3.13 30.72
C GLY A 630 3.21 -4.16 31.72
N THR A 631 2.28 -4.98 31.26
CA THR A 631 1.56 -5.98 32.07
C THR A 631 1.55 -7.34 31.37
N ALA A 632 1.74 -8.42 32.15
CA ALA A 632 1.70 -9.81 31.70
C ALA A 632 2.62 -10.10 30.49
N ALA A 633 3.92 -10.26 30.73
CA ALA A 633 4.90 -10.64 29.69
C ALA A 633 5.62 -11.96 30.00
N THR A 634 5.41 -12.95 29.15
CA THR A 634 6.14 -14.24 29.14
C THR A 634 7.29 -14.17 28.15
N VAL A 635 8.50 -14.50 28.59
CA VAL A 635 9.69 -14.55 27.73
C VAL A 635 10.43 -15.85 28.02
N ASP A 636 10.58 -16.69 27.01
CA ASP A 636 11.32 -17.94 27.09
C ASP A 636 12.81 -17.72 26.82
N ARG A 637 13.48 -17.06 27.77
CA ARG A 637 14.94 -16.87 27.82
C ARG A 637 15.44 -16.78 29.26
N PRO A 638 16.74 -17.04 29.51
CA PRO A 638 17.36 -16.82 30.82
C PRO A 638 17.11 -15.39 31.35
N LYS A 639 16.89 -15.25 32.67
CA LYS A 639 16.57 -13.94 33.29
C LYS A 639 17.63 -12.86 33.02
N ALA A 640 18.89 -13.23 32.83
CA ALA A 640 19.98 -12.30 32.52
C ALA A 640 19.86 -11.65 31.13
N ASP A 641 19.19 -12.31 30.18
CA ASP A 641 18.99 -11.82 28.80
C ASP A 641 17.82 -10.84 28.67
N VAL A 642 17.01 -10.69 29.72
CA VAL A 642 15.72 -9.99 29.70
C VAL A 642 15.71 -8.84 30.70
N GLN A 643 15.92 -7.61 30.21
CA GLN A 643 15.75 -6.42 31.03
C GLN A 643 14.26 -6.11 31.19
N ARG A 644 13.81 -5.91 32.43
CA ARG A 644 12.43 -5.50 32.74
C ARG A 644 12.46 -4.23 33.57
N ARG A 645 11.66 -3.24 33.18
CA ARG A 645 11.45 -1.98 33.90
C ARG A 645 9.95 -1.71 33.98
N ASP A 646 9.44 -1.45 35.18
CA ASP A 646 8.02 -1.10 35.38
C ASP A 646 7.02 -2.13 34.81
N VAL A 647 7.44 -3.41 34.73
CA VAL A 647 6.63 -4.54 34.22
C VAL A 647 5.93 -5.29 35.36
N ARG A 648 4.61 -5.41 35.30
CA ARG A 648 3.78 -6.11 36.30
C ARG A 648 3.37 -7.50 35.82
N SER A 649 3.18 -8.41 36.78
CA SER A 649 2.86 -9.82 36.52
C SER A 649 1.39 -10.09 36.19
N ARG A 650 0.48 -9.17 36.54
CA ARG A 650 -0.97 -9.20 36.25
C ARG A 650 -1.50 -7.78 36.07
#